data_AF-A0A3A4Z442-F1
#
_entry.id   AF-A0A3A4Z442-F1
#
_cell.length_a   1.000
_cell.length_b   1.000
_cell.length_c   1.000
_cell.angle_alpha   90.00
_cell.angle_beta   90.00
_cell.angle_gamma   90.00
#
_symmetry.space_group_name_H-M   'P 1'
#
loop_
_entity.id
_entity.type
_entity.pdbx_description
1 polymer ?
#
loop_
_entity_poly.entity_id
_entity_poly.type
_entity_poly.pdbx_seq_one_letter_code
_entity_poly.pdbx_strand_id
1 'polypeptide(L)'
;MPQEYIKPIDEPIEPTKQAAKRHYGLHPYFTKRPFNVVQNYVSRFSKSGDIVLDPFTGSGVTNVESLILKRKTIGVDISPLSCFITEMSCVSPVDINALLKRFTEIKNKVGKEISEIDLLPEEKVTSKEIPYWYPKKVKLPSNSDVEYVEDLFTKNQLIGLSILRNEIEKTKDEVIRKLLLLAFSSTISTTNKMFRRRGSSPYTQYRYWIPKVKEESNIEMTHVWNRFESRFSNLIEAKKETNQLIGDYYSNENCKIYCHSATNLSEIIPEKSVDYIFTDPPYGAHIAYLDLSTMWNAWLNFKVTDEDRKLEVIEGGDIKHSKDDYIYLLHKSFEEMARVAKNDSWLSLVFHHKEARLWYGIRDAAKDVGFEYNNTVIQPTKLKSWHKVSNPLKVLSTELIVNFKKTSKVIFYYESGAVSAHKVILNAAEREIIKRGGATLEEIMGAVVPDLFEHNLIDKAANTTTDNVLEMLKTEFYFDNRDKRWQIKEENSQKIGNYIPTRDRIRYYATSLLRRERRLDIDTLIVRLLPLLVNGHEPSNREILSVIEEIAFSKDGTTWELKDPKSVAFQQGLFLEAAKGTITQDPADESINTEHTKVIYEIASLGKKLGFLIKIGGREQNDPLLTEFTQIKNLPYEYKNDTQRKRIEQIDCIWLYKDGLPAYAFEIEISTSILSALERFWSLLEISTEIGNTKRLVIVCPLSRKKKLNQELTSSSFIGHPQFMENKVRYIFKEDLQKHYLRLINFPGPQISDVDNITSSPEI
;
A
#
# COMPACT_ATOMS: atom_id res chain seq x y z
N MET A 1 -15.84 -0.35 -25.95
CA MET A 1 -16.17 -1.45 -25.00
C MET A 1 -16.02 -0.87 -23.61
N PRO A 2 -16.97 -1.09 -22.67
CA PRO A 2 -16.78 -0.66 -21.29
C PRO A 2 -15.53 -1.34 -20.73
N GLN A 3 -14.69 -0.55 -20.04
CA GLN A 3 -13.45 -1.03 -19.46
C GLN A 3 -13.77 -2.02 -18.34
N GLU A 4 -13.17 -3.20 -18.39
CA GLU A 4 -13.36 -4.26 -17.39
C GLU A 4 -12.95 -3.73 -16.01
N TYR A 5 -13.87 -3.79 -15.02
CA TYR A 5 -13.59 -3.33 -13.67
C TYR A 5 -12.52 -4.21 -13.02
N ILE A 6 -11.35 -3.62 -12.73
CA ILE A 6 -10.26 -4.31 -12.03
C ILE A 6 -10.43 -4.08 -10.53
N LYS A 7 -10.74 -5.14 -9.77
CA LYS A 7 -10.77 -5.06 -8.31
C LYS A 7 -9.36 -4.74 -7.77
N PRO A 8 -9.18 -3.66 -6.99
CA PRO A 8 -7.89 -3.35 -6.35
C PRO A 8 -7.41 -4.50 -5.45
N ILE A 9 -6.11 -4.57 -5.20
CA ILE A 9 -5.58 -5.41 -4.12
C ILE A 9 -5.86 -4.68 -2.82
N ASP A 10 -6.64 -5.29 -1.93
CA ASP A 10 -7.10 -4.73 -0.65
C ASP A 10 -6.56 -5.50 0.57
N GLU A 11 -5.79 -6.57 0.34
CA GLU A 11 -5.21 -7.43 1.37
C GLU A 11 -3.69 -7.64 1.18
N PRO A 12 -2.93 -7.82 2.28
CA PRO A 12 -1.49 -8.10 2.25
C PRO A 12 -1.18 -9.41 1.50
N ILE A 13 -0.10 -9.41 0.72
CA ILE A 13 0.41 -10.64 0.08
C ILE A 13 1.58 -11.18 0.87
N GLU A 14 1.43 -12.32 1.55
CA GLU A 14 2.52 -12.88 2.36
C GLU A 14 3.81 -13.11 1.54
N PRO A 15 4.95 -12.48 1.89
CA PRO A 15 6.17 -12.56 1.08
C PRO A 15 6.79 -13.96 1.15
N THR A 16 7.10 -14.55 -0.01
CA THR A 16 7.84 -15.83 -0.08
C THR A 16 9.27 -15.68 0.44
N LYS A 17 9.90 -16.80 0.85
CA LYS A 17 11.31 -16.76 1.30
C LYS A 17 12.20 -16.31 0.14
N GLN A 18 13.32 -15.65 0.46
CA GLN A 18 14.37 -15.27 -0.50
C GLN A 18 15.05 -16.50 -1.10
N ALA A 19 14.32 -17.23 -1.96
CA ALA A 19 14.69 -18.54 -2.49
C ALA A 19 14.80 -18.56 -4.03
N ALA A 20 14.20 -17.57 -4.71
CA ALA A 20 14.29 -17.42 -6.15
C ALA A 20 15.74 -17.11 -6.56
N LYS A 21 16.41 -18.08 -7.18
CA LYS A 21 17.84 -17.94 -7.54
C LYS A 21 18.01 -16.85 -8.59
N ARG A 22 17.03 -16.68 -9.49
CA ARG A 22 16.96 -15.57 -10.47
C ARG A 22 17.12 -14.16 -9.88
N HIS A 23 16.85 -13.96 -8.58
CA HIS A 23 17.05 -12.67 -7.89
C HIS A 23 18.21 -12.69 -6.91
N TYR A 24 18.29 -13.73 -6.07
CA TYR A 24 19.23 -13.78 -4.95
C TYR A 24 20.56 -14.46 -5.31
N GLY A 25 20.63 -15.16 -6.45
CA GLY A 25 21.82 -15.84 -6.95
C GLY A 25 22.72 -14.96 -7.82
N LEU A 26 22.23 -13.84 -8.36
CA LEU A 26 22.95 -13.02 -9.33
C LEU A 26 23.91 -12.02 -8.69
N HIS A 27 23.39 -11.09 -7.90
CA HIS A 27 24.19 -9.99 -7.33
C HIS A 27 23.60 -9.50 -6.00
N PRO A 28 24.40 -9.21 -4.97
CA PRO A 28 23.92 -8.49 -3.78
C PRO A 28 23.46 -7.08 -4.17
N TYR A 29 22.42 -6.55 -3.52
CA TYR A 29 21.93 -5.21 -3.83
C TYR A 29 21.26 -4.61 -2.59
N PHE A 30 21.16 -3.29 -2.52
CA PHE A 30 20.68 -2.54 -1.33
C PHE A 30 19.30 -3.03 -0.88
N THR A 31 18.35 -3.11 -1.80
CA THR A 31 16.96 -3.50 -1.53
C THR A 31 16.47 -4.46 -2.63
N LYS A 32 15.69 -5.48 -2.26
CA LYS A 32 15.05 -6.37 -3.24
C LYS A 32 13.63 -6.66 -2.80
N ARG A 33 12.68 -6.46 -3.72
CA ARG A 33 11.27 -6.77 -3.45
C ARG A 33 11.03 -8.29 -3.49
N PRO A 34 10.15 -8.82 -2.62
CA PRO A 34 9.69 -10.19 -2.74
C PRO A 34 9.00 -10.40 -4.09
N PHE A 35 9.54 -11.31 -4.91
CA PHE A 35 9.08 -11.51 -6.28
C PHE A 35 7.58 -11.84 -6.37
N ASN A 36 7.02 -12.55 -5.38
CA ASN A 36 5.62 -12.98 -5.41
C ASN A 36 4.66 -11.81 -5.19
N VAL A 37 5.07 -10.82 -4.38
CA VAL A 37 4.30 -9.58 -4.21
C VAL A 37 4.25 -8.86 -5.56
N VAL A 38 5.41 -8.63 -6.18
CA VAL A 38 5.51 -8.00 -7.50
C VAL A 38 4.66 -8.73 -8.55
N GLN A 39 4.71 -10.06 -8.62
CA GLN A 39 3.90 -10.85 -9.55
C GLN A 39 2.39 -10.65 -9.38
N ASN A 40 1.90 -10.64 -8.14
CA ASN A 40 0.47 -10.43 -7.86
C ASN A 40 0.01 -9.04 -8.31
N TYR A 41 0.82 -8.01 -8.08
CA TYR A 41 0.54 -6.64 -8.55
C TYR A 41 0.57 -6.53 -10.07
N VAL A 42 1.63 -7.02 -10.72
CA VAL A 42 1.74 -7.02 -12.18
C VAL A 42 0.59 -7.80 -12.83
N SER A 43 0.27 -8.99 -12.34
CA SER A 43 -0.83 -9.79 -12.88
C SER A 43 -2.21 -9.16 -12.66
N ARG A 44 -2.42 -8.42 -11.57
CA ARG A 44 -3.69 -7.76 -11.29
C ARG A 44 -3.95 -6.57 -12.19
N PHE A 45 -2.94 -5.74 -12.39
CA PHE A 45 -3.09 -4.43 -13.01
C PHE A 45 -2.59 -4.36 -14.46
N SER A 46 -2.13 -5.48 -15.02
CA SER A 46 -1.74 -5.59 -16.43
C SER A 46 -2.14 -6.95 -17.02
N LYS A 47 -2.24 -7.03 -18.34
CA LYS A 47 -2.51 -8.23 -19.14
C LYS A 47 -1.26 -8.69 -19.87
N SER A 48 -1.28 -9.91 -20.41
CA SER A 48 -0.16 -10.41 -21.23
C SER A 48 0.04 -9.49 -22.44
N GLY A 49 1.29 -9.13 -22.74
CA GLY A 49 1.64 -8.21 -23.82
C GLY A 49 1.68 -6.72 -23.43
N ASP A 50 1.09 -6.35 -22.29
CA ASP A 50 1.12 -4.97 -21.77
C ASP A 50 2.54 -4.53 -21.41
N ILE A 51 2.77 -3.22 -21.40
CA ILE A 51 4.04 -2.60 -21.03
C ILE A 51 4.03 -2.24 -19.54
N VAL A 52 4.90 -2.88 -18.77
CA VAL A 52 5.15 -2.58 -17.35
C VAL A 52 6.43 -1.75 -17.20
N LEU A 53 6.30 -0.58 -16.59
CA LEU A 53 7.42 0.32 -16.32
C LEU A 53 7.84 0.24 -14.84
N ASP A 54 9.15 0.18 -14.62
CA ASP A 54 9.78 0.50 -13.34
C ASP A 54 10.84 1.60 -13.55
N PRO A 55 10.55 2.86 -13.18
CA PRO A 55 11.47 3.98 -13.36
C PRO A 55 12.57 4.07 -12.28
N PHE A 56 12.59 3.13 -11.33
CA PHE A 56 13.64 2.98 -10.31
C PHE A 56 14.03 1.51 -10.20
N THR A 57 14.41 0.90 -11.33
CA THR A 57 14.46 -0.57 -11.50
C THR A 57 15.38 -1.29 -10.52
N GLY A 58 16.45 -0.63 -10.05
CA GLY A 58 17.37 -1.20 -9.07
C GLY A 58 17.96 -2.53 -9.53
N SER A 59 17.56 -3.64 -8.87
CA SER A 59 18.02 -4.98 -9.24
C SER A 59 17.11 -5.73 -10.22
N GLY A 60 16.07 -5.09 -10.76
CA GLY A 60 15.28 -5.64 -11.85
C GLY A 60 14.18 -6.63 -11.48
N VAL A 61 13.71 -6.66 -10.22
CA VAL A 61 12.67 -7.61 -9.79
C VAL A 61 11.40 -7.43 -10.62
N THR A 62 10.91 -6.20 -10.74
CA THR A 62 9.73 -5.85 -11.56
C THR A 62 9.88 -6.33 -13.00
N ASN A 63 11.05 -6.12 -13.60
CA ASN A 63 11.30 -6.42 -15.00
C ASN A 63 11.37 -7.93 -15.28
N VAL A 64 12.11 -8.68 -14.46
CA VAL A 64 12.18 -10.14 -14.58
C VAL A 64 10.81 -10.78 -14.37
N GLU A 65 10.06 -10.36 -13.35
CA GLU A 65 8.73 -10.93 -13.08
C GLU A 65 7.70 -10.56 -14.15
N SER A 66 7.80 -9.36 -14.75
CA SER A 66 6.98 -8.96 -15.90
C SER A 66 7.22 -9.87 -17.09
N LEU A 67 8.48 -10.18 -17.42
CA LEU A 67 8.82 -11.10 -18.52
C LEU A 67 8.32 -12.53 -18.27
N ILE A 68 8.44 -13.03 -17.04
CA ILE A 68 7.90 -14.35 -16.64
C ILE A 68 6.39 -14.40 -16.86
N LEU A 69 5.70 -13.31 -16.50
CA LEU A 69 4.27 -13.15 -16.73
C LEU A 69 3.92 -12.81 -18.19
N LYS A 70 4.87 -12.82 -19.13
CA LYS A 70 4.62 -12.50 -20.56
C LYS A 70 4.10 -11.07 -20.77
N ARG A 71 4.63 -10.10 -20.02
CA ARG A 71 4.47 -8.65 -20.23
C ARG A 71 5.74 -8.08 -20.84
N LYS A 72 5.62 -7.04 -21.65
CA LYS A 72 6.77 -6.22 -22.04
C LYS A 72 7.21 -5.39 -20.84
N THR A 73 8.49 -5.09 -20.73
CA THR A 73 9.01 -4.33 -19.59
C THR A 73 9.99 -3.25 -20.01
N ILE A 74 9.87 -2.11 -19.34
CA ILE A 74 10.83 -1.01 -19.42
C ILE A 74 11.37 -0.77 -18.01
N GLY A 75 12.70 -0.83 -17.86
CA GLY A 75 13.39 -0.51 -16.62
C GLY A 75 14.24 0.73 -16.80
N VAL A 76 14.11 1.70 -15.92
CA VAL A 76 14.94 2.91 -15.92
C VAL A 76 15.60 3.05 -14.57
N ASP A 77 16.88 3.40 -14.56
CA ASP A 77 17.61 3.77 -13.35
C ASP A 77 18.73 4.75 -13.75
N ILE A 78 19.08 5.67 -12.86
CA ILE A 78 20.19 6.58 -13.10
C ILE A 78 21.55 5.90 -12.87
N SER A 79 21.57 4.81 -12.10
CA SER A 79 22.75 4.04 -11.77
C SER A 79 23.12 3.06 -12.89
N PRO A 80 24.29 3.22 -13.54
CA PRO A 80 24.76 2.27 -14.55
C PRO A 80 24.90 0.84 -14.01
N LEU A 81 25.27 0.70 -12.73
CA LEU A 81 25.33 -0.60 -12.06
C LEU A 81 23.94 -1.26 -11.99
N SER A 82 22.91 -0.50 -11.63
CA SER A 82 21.53 -0.99 -11.52
C SER A 82 21.00 -1.45 -12.88
N CYS A 83 21.23 -0.63 -13.92
CA CYS A 83 20.89 -0.99 -15.30
C CYS A 83 21.61 -2.25 -15.75
N PHE A 84 22.92 -2.36 -15.49
CA PHE A 84 23.71 -3.55 -15.84
C PHE A 84 23.21 -4.81 -15.13
N ILE A 85 22.93 -4.73 -13.82
CA ILE A 85 22.37 -5.85 -13.05
C ILE A 85 21.01 -6.24 -13.63
N THR A 86 20.14 -5.27 -13.90
CA THR A 86 18.79 -5.52 -14.42
C THR A 86 18.82 -6.13 -15.81
N GLU A 87 19.59 -5.56 -16.74
CA GLU A 87 19.79 -6.08 -18.10
C GLU A 87 20.22 -7.54 -18.04
N MET A 88 21.29 -7.83 -17.29
CA MET A 88 21.80 -9.19 -17.15
C MET A 88 20.89 -10.10 -16.35
N SER A 89 19.99 -9.60 -15.53
CA SER A 89 18.95 -10.40 -14.86
C SER A 89 17.86 -10.83 -15.84
N CYS A 90 17.45 -9.93 -16.74
CA CYS A 90 16.41 -10.17 -17.75
C CYS A 90 16.85 -11.04 -18.92
N VAL A 91 18.11 -10.97 -19.37
CA VAL A 91 18.63 -11.72 -20.53
C VAL A 91 18.32 -13.22 -20.42
N SER A 92 17.62 -13.74 -21.44
CA SER A 92 17.18 -15.12 -21.59
C SER A 92 16.80 -15.40 -23.07
N PRO A 93 16.86 -16.64 -23.58
CA PRO A 93 17.66 -17.73 -23.02
C PRO A 93 19.16 -17.42 -23.16
N VAL A 94 19.96 -17.99 -22.27
CA VAL A 94 21.43 -17.99 -22.35
C VAL A 94 21.94 -19.38 -22.69
N ASP A 95 22.93 -19.49 -23.57
CA ASP A 95 23.65 -20.75 -23.79
C ASP A 95 24.50 -21.11 -22.55
N ILE A 96 23.92 -21.93 -21.69
CA ILE A 96 24.55 -22.40 -20.45
C ILE A 96 25.82 -23.21 -20.75
N ASN A 97 25.85 -23.97 -21.84
CA ASN A 97 27.01 -24.81 -22.18
C ASN A 97 28.19 -23.95 -22.62
N ALA A 98 27.95 -22.94 -23.46
CA ALA A 98 28.97 -21.99 -23.87
C ALA A 98 29.51 -21.18 -22.67
N LEU A 99 28.62 -20.74 -21.78
CA LEU A 99 28.99 -20.02 -20.56
C LEU A 99 29.85 -20.88 -19.62
N LEU A 100 29.46 -22.15 -19.38
CA LEU A 100 30.24 -23.12 -18.60
C LEU A 100 31.61 -23.38 -19.24
N LYS A 101 31.64 -23.60 -20.55
CA LYS A 101 32.88 -23.83 -21.31
C LYS A 101 33.83 -22.65 -21.13
N ARG A 102 33.35 -21.42 -21.30
CA ARG A 102 34.20 -20.22 -21.13
C ARG A 102 34.71 -20.10 -19.71
N PHE A 103 33.89 -20.36 -18.69
CA PHE A 103 34.34 -20.38 -17.31
C PHE A 103 35.45 -21.42 -17.07
N THR A 104 35.31 -22.63 -17.61
CA THR A 104 36.35 -23.68 -17.51
C THR A 104 37.67 -23.25 -18.15
N GLU A 105 37.63 -22.58 -19.31
CA GLU A 105 38.83 -22.03 -19.95
C GLU A 105 39.52 -20.98 -19.07
N ILE A 106 38.76 -20.07 -18.46
CA ILE A 106 39.27 -19.08 -17.50
C ILE A 106 39.89 -19.79 -16.29
N LYS A 107 39.19 -20.77 -15.73
CA LYS A 107 39.66 -21.58 -14.59
C LYS A 107 40.99 -22.25 -14.86
N ASN A 108 41.12 -22.93 -16.00
CA ASN A 108 42.34 -23.63 -16.37
C ASN A 108 43.52 -22.68 -16.59
N LYS A 109 43.25 -21.45 -17.04
CA LYS A 109 44.28 -20.48 -17.39
C LYS A 109 44.78 -19.66 -16.20
N VAL A 110 43.88 -19.15 -15.37
CA VAL A 110 44.22 -18.19 -14.30
C VAL A 110 43.82 -18.64 -12.90
N GLY A 111 42.97 -19.67 -12.77
CA GLY A 111 42.39 -20.03 -11.47
C GLY A 111 43.42 -20.51 -10.45
N LYS A 112 44.39 -21.32 -10.89
CA LYS A 112 45.50 -21.77 -10.04
C LYS A 112 46.41 -20.61 -9.62
N GLU A 113 46.81 -19.77 -10.57
CA GLU A 113 47.66 -18.60 -10.32
C GLU A 113 47.03 -17.64 -9.29
N ILE A 114 45.74 -17.30 -9.47
CA ILE A 114 45.02 -16.41 -8.55
C ILE A 114 44.91 -17.04 -7.16
N SER A 115 44.61 -18.34 -7.08
CA SER A 115 44.50 -19.05 -5.80
C SER A 115 45.84 -19.08 -5.03
N GLU A 116 46.96 -19.24 -5.73
CA GLU A 116 48.29 -19.15 -5.13
C GLU A 116 48.58 -17.74 -4.62
N ILE A 117 48.20 -16.70 -5.37
CA ILE A 117 48.34 -15.29 -4.96
C ILE A 117 47.49 -14.95 -3.74
N ASP A 118 46.25 -15.44 -3.68
CA ASP A 118 45.35 -15.26 -2.53
C ASP A 118 45.99 -15.74 -1.22
N LEU A 119 46.81 -16.80 -1.28
CA LEU A 119 47.47 -17.42 -0.12
C LEU A 119 48.84 -16.82 0.24
N LEU A 120 49.38 -15.90 -0.56
CA LEU A 120 50.69 -15.30 -0.28
C LEU A 120 50.61 -14.33 0.93
N PRO A 121 51.59 -14.37 1.86
CA PRO A 121 51.71 -13.33 2.88
C PRO A 121 51.89 -11.94 2.28
N GLU A 122 51.26 -10.90 2.86
CA GLU A 122 51.29 -9.51 2.35
C GLU A 122 52.73 -9.01 2.08
N GLU A 123 53.69 -9.39 2.93
CA GLU A 123 55.12 -9.04 2.81
C GLU A 123 55.72 -9.50 1.47
N LYS A 124 55.32 -10.68 0.97
CA LYS A 124 55.83 -11.25 -0.29
C LYS A 124 55.19 -10.64 -1.54
N VAL A 125 54.11 -9.89 -1.37
CA VAL A 125 53.35 -9.28 -2.47
C VAL A 125 53.55 -7.77 -2.52
N THR A 126 54.04 -7.17 -1.42
CA THR A 126 54.28 -5.73 -1.29
C THR A 126 55.18 -5.16 -2.40
N SER A 127 56.15 -5.92 -2.91
CA SER A 127 57.03 -5.50 -4.00
C SER A 127 56.56 -5.90 -5.41
N LYS A 128 55.54 -6.75 -5.55
CA LYS A 128 55.06 -7.22 -6.86
C LYS A 128 54.32 -6.10 -7.61
N GLU A 129 54.43 -6.05 -8.92
CA GLU A 129 53.60 -5.15 -9.74
C GLU A 129 52.21 -5.77 -9.97
N ILE A 130 51.20 -4.91 -10.15
CA ILE A 130 49.87 -5.37 -10.56
C ILE A 130 49.88 -5.51 -12.09
N PRO A 131 49.71 -6.73 -12.63
CA PRO A 131 50.07 -7.05 -14.02
C PRO A 131 49.11 -6.49 -15.07
N TYR A 132 47.85 -6.22 -14.70
CA TYR A 132 46.83 -5.76 -15.61
C TYR A 132 46.07 -4.55 -15.06
N TRP A 133 45.17 -4.00 -15.87
CA TRP A 133 44.36 -2.84 -15.51
C TRP A 133 43.52 -3.08 -14.25
N TYR A 134 43.44 -2.05 -13.41
CA TYR A 134 42.56 -1.94 -12.24
C TYR A 134 42.23 -0.45 -12.06
N PRO A 135 41.14 -0.10 -11.34
CA PRO A 135 40.82 1.30 -11.08
C PRO A 135 41.91 1.95 -10.21
N LYS A 136 42.51 3.04 -10.72
CA LYS A 136 43.54 3.83 -10.03
C LYS A 136 43.03 5.25 -9.81
N LYS A 137 43.23 5.78 -8.61
CA LYS A 137 42.90 7.15 -8.20
C LYS A 137 41.43 7.51 -8.43
N VAL A 138 40.53 6.52 -8.36
CA VAL A 138 39.09 6.78 -8.41
C VAL A 138 38.65 7.15 -7.01
N LYS A 139 38.27 8.42 -6.83
CA LYS A 139 37.92 8.97 -5.53
C LYS A 139 36.63 8.34 -5.00
N LEU A 140 36.63 7.95 -3.73
CA LEU A 140 35.45 7.48 -3.01
C LEU A 140 34.64 8.65 -2.42
N PRO A 141 33.38 8.40 -2.03
CA PRO A 141 32.55 9.43 -1.40
C PRO A 141 33.19 10.01 -0.14
N SER A 142 32.88 11.27 0.17
CA SER A 142 33.49 12.04 1.25
C SER A 142 33.38 11.41 2.64
N ASN A 143 32.41 10.51 2.84
CA ASN A 143 32.16 9.79 4.10
C ASN A 143 32.89 8.44 4.21
N SER A 144 33.79 8.11 3.28
CA SER A 144 34.59 6.87 3.30
C SER A 144 35.77 6.94 4.29
N ASP A 145 36.19 5.78 4.81
CA ASP A 145 37.42 5.63 5.61
C ASP A 145 38.71 5.78 4.80
N VAL A 146 38.64 5.60 3.48
CA VAL A 146 39.79 5.68 2.57
C VAL A 146 39.47 6.55 1.36
N GLU A 147 40.50 7.10 0.72
CA GLU A 147 40.33 8.12 -0.31
C GLU A 147 40.00 7.52 -1.69
N TYR A 148 40.61 6.39 -2.05
CA TYR A 148 40.50 5.81 -3.39
C TYR A 148 39.96 4.38 -3.40
N VAL A 149 39.34 3.97 -4.51
CA VAL A 149 38.78 2.63 -4.69
C VAL A 149 39.83 1.54 -4.49
N GLU A 150 41.07 1.72 -4.98
CA GLU A 150 42.15 0.73 -4.79
C GLU A 150 42.52 0.50 -3.31
N ASP A 151 42.29 1.48 -2.45
CA ASP A 151 42.62 1.39 -1.02
C ASP A 151 41.68 0.42 -0.29
N LEU A 152 40.52 0.11 -0.86
CA LEU A 152 39.58 -0.89 -0.36
C LEU A 152 40.08 -2.33 -0.51
N PHE A 153 41.17 -2.56 -1.24
CA PHE A 153 41.65 -3.90 -1.57
C PHE A 153 43.07 -4.13 -1.04
N THR A 154 43.37 -5.36 -0.66
CA THR A 154 44.76 -5.77 -0.41
C THR A 154 45.49 -5.90 -1.74
N LYS A 155 46.83 -5.90 -1.70
CA LYS A 155 47.62 -6.01 -2.93
C LYS A 155 47.41 -7.36 -3.64
N ASN A 156 47.24 -8.45 -2.88
CA ASN A 156 46.91 -9.77 -3.42
C ASN A 156 45.57 -9.72 -4.18
N GLN A 157 44.55 -9.10 -3.57
CA GLN A 157 43.23 -8.94 -4.19
C GLN A 157 43.31 -8.12 -5.47
N LEU A 158 44.05 -7.00 -5.49
CA LEU A 158 44.23 -6.20 -6.70
C LEU A 158 44.89 -6.99 -7.84
N ILE A 159 45.93 -7.76 -7.54
CA ILE A 159 46.59 -8.62 -8.54
C ILE A 159 45.59 -9.66 -9.06
N GLY A 160 44.96 -10.42 -8.17
CA GLY A 160 44.01 -11.48 -8.56
C GLY A 160 42.82 -10.96 -9.35
N LEU A 161 42.22 -9.84 -8.93
CA LEU A 161 41.11 -9.19 -9.63
C LEU A 161 41.53 -8.63 -11.00
N SER A 162 42.73 -8.05 -11.11
CA SER A 162 43.24 -7.54 -12.39
C SER A 162 43.44 -8.67 -13.41
N ILE A 163 44.00 -9.82 -12.99
CA ILE A 163 44.19 -11.01 -13.82
C ILE A 163 42.84 -11.57 -14.27
N LEU A 164 41.92 -11.76 -13.31
CA LEU A 164 40.60 -12.32 -13.57
C LEU A 164 39.80 -11.46 -14.56
N ARG A 165 39.71 -10.15 -14.30
CA ARG A 165 38.99 -9.21 -15.15
C ARG A 165 39.59 -9.19 -16.56
N ASN A 166 40.91 -9.09 -16.69
CA ASN A 166 41.58 -9.11 -17.99
C ASN A 166 41.27 -10.37 -18.80
N GLU A 167 41.17 -11.54 -18.14
CA GLU A 167 40.83 -12.77 -18.85
C GLU A 167 39.33 -12.85 -19.21
N ILE A 168 38.44 -12.31 -18.37
CA ILE A 168 37.01 -12.18 -18.71
C ILE A 168 36.83 -11.28 -19.93
N GLU A 169 37.53 -10.16 -20.02
CA GLU A 169 37.42 -9.18 -21.12
C GLU A 169 37.79 -9.76 -22.49
N LYS A 170 38.64 -10.80 -22.54
CA LYS A 170 39.00 -11.50 -23.79
C LYS A 170 37.86 -12.38 -24.34
N THR A 171 36.77 -12.53 -23.60
CA THR A 171 35.60 -13.29 -24.06
C THR A 171 34.94 -12.57 -25.24
N LYS A 172 34.79 -13.27 -26.38
CA LYS A 172 34.27 -12.68 -27.63
C LYS A 172 32.76 -12.46 -27.58
N ASP A 173 32.01 -13.45 -27.10
CA ASP A 173 30.57 -13.36 -26.94
C ASP A 173 30.24 -12.31 -25.88
N GLU A 174 29.50 -11.26 -26.28
CA GLU A 174 29.22 -10.12 -25.42
C GLU A 174 28.34 -10.49 -24.22
N VAL A 175 27.31 -11.33 -24.43
CA VAL A 175 26.39 -11.75 -23.37
C VAL A 175 27.13 -12.59 -22.35
N ILE A 176 27.92 -13.56 -22.79
CA ILE A 176 28.77 -14.39 -21.90
C ILE A 176 29.77 -13.50 -21.16
N ARG A 177 30.42 -12.55 -21.85
CA ARG A 177 31.36 -11.60 -21.22
C ARG A 177 30.68 -10.79 -20.12
N LYS A 178 29.52 -10.19 -20.41
CA LYS A 178 28.75 -9.40 -19.44
C LYS A 178 28.25 -10.25 -18.27
N LEU A 179 27.81 -11.48 -18.49
CA LEU A 179 27.42 -12.40 -17.41
C LEU A 179 28.61 -12.79 -16.51
N LEU A 180 29.79 -13.01 -17.07
CA LEU A 180 31.02 -13.22 -16.30
C LEU A 180 31.42 -11.97 -15.52
N LEU A 181 31.23 -10.78 -16.10
CA LEU A 181 31.43 -9.49 -15.40
C LEU A 181 30.42 -9.29 -14.27
N LEU A 182 29.18 -9.76 -14.39
CA LEU A 182 28.19 -9.76 -13.31
C LEU A 182 28.63 -10.69 -12.16
N ALA A 183 29.14 -11.89 -12.47
CA ALA A 183 29.73 -12.76 -11.46
C ALA A 183 30.94 -12.11 -10.78
N PHE A 184 31.80 -11.45 -11.57
CA PHE A 184 32.95 -10.68 -11.07
C PHE A 184 32.51 -9.52 -10.15
N SER A 185 31.50 -8.74 -10.52
CA SER A 185 30.99 -7.64 -9.70
C SER A 185 30.35 -8.14 -8.40
N SER A 186 29.72 -9.32 -8.43
CA SER A 186 29.24 -9.98 -7.22
C SER A 186 30.37 -10.56 -6.35
N THR A 187 31.57 -10.77 -6.88
CA THR A 187 32.76 -11.22 -6.14
C THR A 187 33.35 -10.07 -5.33
N ILE A 188 33.53 -8.91 -5.95
CA ILE A 188 34.12 -7.73 -5.27
C ILE A 188 33.28 -7.21 -4.10
N SER A 189 32.01 -7.63 -3.96
CA SER A 189 31.19 -7.30 -2.78
C SER A 189 31.75 -7.89 -1.48
N THR A 190 32.51 -8.98 -1.55
CA THR A 190 33.10 -9.68 -0.39
C THR A 190 34.62 -9.82 -0.47
N THR A 191 35.21 -9.68 -1.65
CA THR A 191 36.66 -9.72 -1.85
C THR A 191 37.25 -8.31 -1.72
N ASN A 192 37.18 -7.73 -0.52
CA ASN A 192 37.71 -6.41 -0.18
C ASN A 192 37.98 -6.31 1.33
N LYS A 193 38.66 -5.26 1.79
CA LYS A 193 39.01 -5.01 3.20
C LYS A 193 37.80 -4.72 4.10
N MET A 194 36.63 -4.41 3.53
CA MET A 194 35.42 -4.08 4.29
C MET A 194 34.64 -5.32 4.75
N PHE A 195 34.89 -6.47 4.14
CA PHE A 195 34.07 -7.66 4.35
C PHE A 195 34.11 -8.17 5.81
N ARG A 196 32.93 -8.41 6.38
CA ARG A 196 32.74 -9.25 7.58
C ARG A 196 31.53 -10.16 7.41
N ARG A 197 31.58 -11.38 7.95
CA ARG A 197 30.52 -12.39 7.79
C ARG A 197 29.19 -11.97 8.40
N ARG A 198 29.21 -11.18 9.49
CA ARG A 198 28.00 -10.64 10.15
C ARG A 198 28.02 -9.11 10.14
N GLY A 199 27.20 -8.51 9.27
CA GLY A 199 26.80 -7.10 9.37
C GLY A 199 27.77 -6.06 8.80
N SER A 200 28.56 -6.37 7.77
CA SER A 200 29.52 -5.38 7.21
C SER A 200 29.65 -5.48 5.70
N SER A 201 28.77 -4.74 5.04
CA SER A 201 28.90 -4.37 3.65
C SER A 201 28.54 -2.90 3.51
N PRO A 202 28.95 -2.18 2.45
CA PRO A 202 28.38 -0.88 2.12
C PRO A 202 26.84 -0.90 2.12
N TYR A 203 26.23 -2.05 1.80
CA TYR A 203 24.78 -2.28 1.86
C TYR A 203 24.16 -2.23 3.27
N THR A 204 24.95 -2.42 4.33
CA THR A 204 24.47 -2.42 5.72
C THR A 204 24.90 -1.18 6.51
N GLN A 205 26.06 -0.61 6.17
CA GLN A 205 26.61 0.57 6.85
C GLN A 205 26.33 1.88 6.11
N TYR A 206 25.86 1.81 4.85
CA TYR A 206 25.62 2.96 3.97
C TYR A 206 26.84 3.90 3.84
N ARG A 207 28.04 3.31 3.86
CA ARG A 207 29.35 3.96 3.61
C ARG A 207 30.40 2.91 3.29
N TYR A 208 31.54 3.34 2.75
CA TYR A 208 32.75 2.52 2.62
C TYR A 208 33.57 2.59 3.91
N TRP A 209 33.51 1.53 4.71
CA TRP A 209 34.08 1.44 6.05
C TRP A 209 35.05 0.26 6.17
N ILE A 210 36.22 0.48 6.77
CA ILE A 210 37.24 -0.53 7.05
C ILE A 210 37.16 -0.95 8.53
N PRO A 211 36.84 -2.22 8.81
CA PRO A 211 36.88 -2.76 10.16
C PRO A 211 38.24 -2.60 10.84
N LYS A 212 38.23 -2.13 12.11
CA LYS A 212 39.44 -2.04 12.93
C LYS A 212 40.02 -3.40 13.32
N VAL A 213 39.18 -4.44 13.39
CA VAL A 213 39.60 -5.82 13.71
C VAL A 213 39.39 -6.68 12.46
N LYS A 214 40.47 -7.31 11.98
CA LYS A 214 40.41 -8.24 10.84
C LYS A 214 39.65 -9.51 11.28
N GLU A 215 38.73 -9.97 10.44
CA GLU A 215 38.03 -11.23 10.69
C GLU A 215 38.92 -12.40 10.24
N GLU A 216 39.36 -13.22 11.19
CA GLU A 216 40.23 -14.37 10.90
C GLU A 216 39.43 -15.60 10.44
N SER A 217 38.15 -15.68 10.80
CA SER A 217 37.28 -16.76 10.37
C SER A 217 36.73 -16.52 8.96
N ASN A 218 36.67 -17.55 8.12
CA ASN A 218 36.14 -17.50 6.75
C ASN A 218 36.94 -16.59 5.81
N ILE A 219 38.25 -16.46 6.05
CA ILE A 219 39.15 -15.63 5.23
C ILE A 219 39.12 -16.06 3.76
N GLU A 220 38.82 -17.34 3.48
CA GLU A 220 38.65 -17.87 2.14
C GLU A 220 37.50 -17.22 1.35
N MET A 221 36.52 -16.60 2.02
CA MET A 221 35.47 -15.81 1.36
C MET A 221 35.99 -14.50 0.75
N THR A 222 37.18 -14.07 1.17
CA THR A 222 37.89 -12.90 0.64
C THR A 222 38.86 -13.26 -0.48
N HIS A 223 39.12 -14.55 -0.72
CA HIS A 223 39.96 -15.02 -1.82
C HIS A 223 39.23 -14.83 -3.16
N VAL A 224 39.91 -14.24 -4.13
CA VAL A 224 39.34 -13.85 -5.41
C VAL A 224 38.77 -15.05 -6.16
N TRP A 225 39.56 -16.12 -6.32
CA TRP A 225 39.16 -17.24 -7.18
C TRP A 225 38.01 -18.04 -6.58
N ASN A 226 38.14 -18.46 -5.32
CA ASN A 226 37.12 -19.25 -4.61
C ASN A 226 35.77 -18.53 -4.60
N ARG A 227 35.79 -17.20 -4.41
CA ARG A 227 34.57 -16.42 -4.39
C ARG A 227 33.96 -16.27 -5.78
N PHE A 228 34.77 -16.03 -6.80
CA PHE A 228 34.30 -15.97 -8.19
C PHE A 228 33.65 -17.27 -8.65
N GLU A 229 34.27 -18.42 -8.36
CA GLU A 229 33.69 -19.74 -8.67
C GLU A 229 32.33 -19.94 -7.98
N SER A 230 32.23 -19.56 -6.70
CA SER A 230 30.97 -19.62 -5.95
C SER A 230 29.89 -18.71 -6.56
N ARG A 231 30.24 -17.47 -6.94
CA ARG A 231 29.28 -16.54 -7.58
C ARG A 231 28.86 -17.01 -8.96
N PHE A 232 29.78 -17.56 -9.74
CA PHE A 232 29.48 -18.15 -11.04
C PHE A 232 28.52 -19.33 -10.94
N SER A 233 28.69 -20.21 -9.95
CA SER A 233 27.75 -21.32 -9.71
C SER A 233 26.32 -20.82 -9.44
N ASN A 234 26.18 -19.78 -8.60
CA ASN A 234 24.87 -19.17 -8.32
C ASN A 234 24.26 -18.52 -9.58
N LEU A 235 25.09 -17.86 -10.40
CA LEU A 235 24.69 -17.27 -11.67
C LEU A 235 24.14 -18.34 -12.64
N ILE A 236 24.81 -19.49 -12.75
CA ILE A 236 24.35 -20.60 -13.61
C ILE A 236 22.96 -21.08 -13.17
N GLU A 237 22.77 -21.28 -11.88
CA GLU A 237 21.48 -21.73 -11.35
C GLU A 237 20.36 -20.70 -11.55
N ALA A 238 20.68 -19.41 -11.38
CA ALA A 238 19.76 -18.31 -11.70
C ALA A 238 19.39 -18.29 -13.19
N LYS A 239 20.36 -18.51 -14.08
CA LYS A 239 20.14 -18.47 -15.53
C LYS A 239 19.40 -19.68 -16.07
N LYS A 240 19.60 -20.87 -15.50
CA LYS A 240 18.74 -22.04 -15.77
C LYS A 240 17.28 -21.73 -15.44
N GLU A 241 17.03 -21.09 -14.29
CA GLU A 241 15.68 -20.69 -13.87
C GLU A 241 15.06 -19.66 -14.84
N THR A 242 15.80 -18.62 -15.24
CA THR A 242 15.27 -17.62 -16.20
C THR A 242 15.11 -18.18 -17.62
N ASN A 243 15.97 -19.10 -18.06
CA ASN A 243 15.80 -19.79 -19.34
C ASN A 243 14.48 -20.59 -19.36
N GLN A 244 14.14 -21.25 -18.25
CA GLN A 244 12.91 -22.02 -18.13
C GLN A 244 11.65 -21.12 -18.05
N LEU A 245 11.71 -20.05 -17.25
CA LEU A 245 10.53 -19.22 -16.97
C LEU A 245 10.27 -18.14 -18.02
N ILE A 246 11.32 -17.49 -18.52
CA ILE A 246 11.23 -16.43 -19.54
C ILE A 246 11.35 -17.03 -20.94
N GLY A 247 12.42 -17.80 -21.17
CA GLY A 247 12.77 -18.39 -22.46
C GLY A 247 12.82 -17.35 -23.59
N ASP A 248 12.31 -17.75 -24.77
CA ASP A 248 12.33 -16.95 -25.99
C ASP A 248 11.40 -15.72 -25.96
N TYR A 249 10.69 -15.50 -24.85
CA TYR A 249 9.89 -14.28 -24.70
C TYR A 249 10.76 -13.04 -24.49
N TYR A 250 11.99 -13.19 -24.00
CA TYR A 250 12.93 -12.08 -23.95
C TYR A 250 13.37 -11.69 -25.36
N SER A 251 13.30 -10.39 -25.65
CA SER A 251 13.76 -9.78 -26.90
C SER A 251 14.01 -8.30 -26.66
N ASN A 252 14.70 -7.63 -27.58
CA ASN A 252 14.89 -6.18 -27.55
C ASN A 252 13.56 -5.40 -27.66
N GLU A 253 12.49 -6.04 -28.13
CA GLU A 253 11.15 -5.45 -28.14
C GLU A 253 10.46 -5.59 -26.77
N ASN A 254 10.63 -6.74 -26.11
CA ASN A 254 9.93 -7.08 -24.88
C ASN A 254 10.66 -6.62 -23.62
N CYS A 255 11.95 -6.33 -23.67
CA CYS A 255 12.74 -5.84 -22.55
C CYS A 255 13.63 -4.68 -22.97
N LYS A 256 13.42 -3.51 -22.36
CA LYS A 256 14.24 -2.31 -22.60
C LYS A 256 14.72 -1.76 -21.28
N ILE A 257 16.04 -1.69 -21.08
CA ILE A 257 16.66 -1.14 -19.88
C ILE A 257 17.44 0.11 -20.27
N TYR A 258 17.17 1.23 -19.60
CA TYR A 258 17.80 2.51 -19.88
C TYR A 258 18.52 3.05 -18.64
N CYS A 259 19.78 3.46 -18.82
CA CYS A 259 20.51 4.24 -17.84
C CYS A 259 20.15 5.71 -18.04
N HIS A 260 19.13 6.18 -17.32
CA HIS A 260 18.52 7.50 -17.49
C HIS A 260 17.88 7.97 -16.19
N SER A 261 17.66 9.28 -16.04
CA SER A 261 16.88 9.81 -14.93
C SER A 261 15.38 9.56 -15.12
N ALA A 262 14.70 9.19 -14.03
CA ALA A 262 13.24 9.12 -13.94
C ALA A 262 12.57 10.50 -14.11
N THR A 263 13.32 11.59 -13.98
CA THR A 263 12.84 12.97 -14.22
C THR A 263 12.73 13.33 -15.71
N ASN A 264 13.10 12.42 -16.62
CA ASN A 264 13.18 12.65 -18.06
C ASN A 264 12.75 11.42 -18.88
N LEU A 265 11.69 10.71 -18.47
CA LEU A 265 11.26 9.45 -19.12
C LEU A 265 10.78 9.65 -20.57
N SER A 266 10.20 10.79 -20.90
CA SER A 266 9.66 11.06 -22.25
C SER A 266 10.70 11.17 -23.35
N GLU A 267 11.97 11.35 -22.99
CA GLU A 267 13.09 11.34 -23.94
C GLU A 267 13.35 9.93 -24.50
N ILE A 268 12.97 8.88 -23.75
CA ILE A 268 13.28 7.48 -24.06
C ILE A 268 12.04 6.58 -24.17
N ILE A 269 10.88 7.05 -23.71
CA ILE A 269 9.61 6.31 -23.71
C ILE A 269 8.52 7.19 -24.36
N PRO A 270 7.80 6.69 -25.38
CA PRO A 270 6.70 7.44 -25.99
C PRO A 270 5.61 7.80 -24.97
N GLU A 271 5.03 9.00 -25.11
CA GLU A 271 3.89 9.41 -24.29
C GLU A 271 2.72 8.41 -24.40
N LYS A 272 1.98 8.22 -23.31
CA LYS A 272 0.78 7.36 -23.24
C LYS A 272 0.99 5.94 -23.82
N SER A 273 2.15 5.34 -23.57
CA SER A 273 2.49 4.00 -24.06
C SER A 273 2.52 2.93 -22.97
N VAL A 274 2.71 3.32 -21.70
CA VAL A 274 2.84 2.41 -20.57
C VAL A 274 1.47 2.02 -20.02
N ASP A 275 1.25 0.72 -19.82
CA ASP A 275 -0.02 0.16 -19.33
C ASP A 275 -0.09 0.09 -17.80
N TYR A 276 1.06 -0.12 -17.15
CA TYR A 276 1.16 -0.26 -15.71
C TYR A 276 2.51 0.19 -15.18
N ILE A 277 2.53 0.86 -14.03
CA ILE A 277 3.75 1.24 -13.32
C ILE A 277 3.78 0.54 -11.96
N PHE A 278 4.84 -0.21 -11.68
CA PHE A 278 5.13 -0.70 -10.33
C PHE A 278 6.53 -0.25 -9.97
N THR A 279 6.67 0.49 -8.88
CA THR A 279 7.98 1.08 -8.54
C THR A 279 8.19 1.33 -7.06
N ASP A 280 9.47 1.44 -6.70
CA ASP A 280 10.00 1.53 -5.35
C ASP A 280 11.10 2.61 -5.30
N PRO A 281 10.73 3.90 -5.34
CA PRO A 281 11.72 4.97 -5.36
C PRO A 281 12.49 5.04 -4.03
N PRO A 282 13.69 5.67 -4.02
CA PRO A 282 14.39 5.97 -2.78
C PRO A 282 13.55 6.80 -1.81
N TYR A 283 13.69 6.56 -0.50
CA TYR A 283 12.80 7.13 0.53
C TYR A 283 13.38 8.31 1.32
N GLY A 284 14.16 9.20 0.71
CA GLY A 284 14.78 10.35 1.39
C GLY A 284 15.75 10.00 2.54
N ALA A 285 15.79 8.77 3.05
CA ALA A 285 16.81 8.31 3.97
C ALA A 285 18.17 8.22 3.25
N HIS A 286 19.26 8.47 3.99
CA HIS A 286 20.67 8.68 3.59
C HIS A 286 21.38 7.55 2.78
N ILE A 287 20.70 6.87 1.85
CA ILE A 287 21.32 5.92 0.93
C ILE A 287 21.56 6.65 -0.39
N ALA A 288 22.79 7.13 -0.58
CA ALA A 288 23.24 7.67 -1.86
C ALA A 288 23.71 6.51 -2.75
N TYR A 289 22.88 6.06 -3.69
CA TYR A 289 23.13 4.85 -4.48
C TYR A 289 24.27 5.05 -5.47
N LEU A 290 24.37 6.21 -6.11
CA LEU A 290 25.49 6.52 -7.01
C LEU A 290 26.82 6.65 -6.25
N ASP A 291 26.80 7.13 -5.01
CA ASP A 291 27.98 7.19 -4.15
C ASP A 291 28.38 5.78 -3.71
N LEU A 292 27.42 5.01 -3.20
CA LEU A 292 27.63 3.65 -2.72
C LEU A 292 27.88 2.63 -3.84
N SER A 293 27.67 2.96 -5.11
CA SER A 293 28.03 2.12 -6.25
C SER A 293 29.41 2.43 -6.85
N THR A 294 30.11 3.48 -6.38
CA THR A 294 31.42 3.93 -6.89
C THR A 294 32.44 2.81 -7.10
N MET A 295 32.63 1.91 -6.13
CA MET A 295 33.57 0.78 -6.26
C MET A 295 33.21 -0.13 -7.44
N TRP A 296 31.94 -0.47 -7.60
CA TRP A 296 31.47 -1.33 -8.68
C TRP A 296 31.55 -0.63 -10.03
N ASN A 297 31.12 0.63 -10.12
CA ASN A 297 31.22 1.43 -11.34
C ASN A 297 32.68 1.55 -11.80
N ALA A 298 33.61 1.80 -10.87
CA ALA A 298 35.04 1.86 -11.16
C ALA A 298 35.57 0.55 -11.75
N TRP A 299 35.25 -0.60 -11.14
CA TRP A 299 35.70 -1.91 -11.62
C TRP A 299 35.06 -2.35 -12.94
N LEU A 300 33.79 -2.00 -13.17
CA LEU A 300 33.07 -2.28 -14.41
C LEU A 300 33.33 -1.24 -15.50
N ASN A 301 34.12 -0.21 -15.20
CA ASN A 301 34.45 0.91 -16.09
C ASN A 301 33.19 1.69 -16.55
N PHE A 302 32.21 1.83 -15.65
CA PHE A 302 31.06 2.71 -15.85
C PHE A 302 31.40 4.13 -15.38
N LYS A 303 30.98 5.11 -16.15
CA LYS A 303 31.14 6.52 -15.82
C LYS A 303 29.89 7.01 -15.09
N VAL A 304 30.09 7.72 -14.00
CA VAL A 304 29.06 8.46 -13.28
C VAL A 304 29.55 9.89 -13.13
N THR A 305 28.78 10.83 -13.63
CA THR A 305 29.09 12.25 -13.66
C THR A 305 28.45 12.98 -12.47
N ASP A 306 28.87 14.21 -12.21
CA ASP A 306 28.21 15.04 -11.20
C ASP A 306 26.80 15.45 -11.66
N GLU A 307 26.54 15.52 -12.97
CA GLU A 307 25.21 15.69 -13.54
C GLU A 307 24.28 14.52 -13.19
N ASP A 308 24.77 13.28 -13.26
CA ASP A 308 24.00 12.11 -12.82
C ASP A 308 23.65 12.22 -11.32
N ARG A 309 24.62 12.64 -10.49
CA ARG A 309 24.39 12.81 -9.05
C ARG A 309 23.37 13.90 -8.73
N LYS A 310 23.35 15.00 -9.49
CA LYS A 310 22.36 16.08 -9.33
C LYS A 310 20.93 15.64 -9.66
N LEU A 311 20.76 14.60 -10.47
CA LEU A 311 19.45 14.05 -10.85
C LEU A 311 19.05 12.84 -10.00
N GLU A 312 19.90 12.39 -9.08
CA GLU A 312 19.60 11.27 -8.18
C GLU A 312 18.54 11.66 -7.15
N VAL A 313 17.42 10.92 -7.13
CA VAL A 313 16.26 11.20 -6.26
C VAL A 313 16.54 10.72 -4.82
N ILE A 314 17.41 11.42 -4.10
CA ILE A 314 17.83 11.11 -2.72
C ILE A 314 17.94 12.38 -1.86
N GLU A 315 18.03 12.22 -0.53
CA GLU A 315 18.50 13.28 0.38
C GLU A 315 19.95 13.00 0.80
N GLY A 316 20.80 14.02 0.81
CA GLY A 316 22.21 13.91 1.16
C GLY A 316 23.10 13.54 -0.03
N GLY A 317 23.96 12.52 0.15
CA GLY A 317 25.05 12.21 -0.78
C GLY A 317 26.14 13.29 -0.82
N ASP A 318 27.15 13.10 -1.66
CA ASP A 318 28.26 14.05 -1.81
C ASP A 318 27.83 15.40 -2.41
N ILE A 319 26.76 15.41 -3.22
CA ILE A 319 26.15 16.64 -3.74
C ILE A 319 25.29 17.37 -2.69
N LYS A 320 25.00 16.72 -1.55
CA LYS A 320 24.24 17.29 -0.41
C LYS A 320 22.84 17.76 -0.80
N HIS A 321 22.08 16.91 -1.51
CA HIS A 321 20.67 17.18 -1.79
C HIS A 321 19.92 17.49 -0.51
N SER A 322 19.23 18.63 -0.51
CA SER A 322 18.31 18.97 0.56
C SER A 322 17.03 18.14 0.45
N LYS A 323 16.23 18.16 1.50
CA LYS A 323 14.90 17.56 1.48
C LYS A 323 14.00 18.17 0.40
N ASP A 324 14.13 19.46 0.13
CA ASP A 324 13.34 20.14 -0.90
C ASP A 324 13.78 19.69 -2.30
N ASP A 325 15.08 19.47 -2.53
CA ASP A 325 15.59 18.89 -3.77
C ASP A 325 15.04 17.49 -4.01
N TYR A 326 15.05 16.63 -2.97
CA TYR A 326 14.47 15.29 -3.03
C TYR A 326 12.98 15.33 -3.41
N ILE A 327 12.18 16.17 -2.73
CA ILE A 327 10.74 16.31 -3.02
C ILE A 327 10.54 16.80 -4.46
N TYR A 328 11.33 17.77 -4.91
CA TYR A 328 11.27 18.32 -6.25
C TYR A 328 11.57 17.25 -7.32
N LEU A 329 12.69 16.53 -7.20
CA LEU A 329 13.08 15.48 -8.16
C LEU A 329 12.08 14.32 -8.18
N LEU A 330 11.55 13.95 -7.01
CA LEU A 330 10.52 12.92 -6.92
C LEU A 330 9.22 13.37 -7.61
N HIS A 331 8.78 14.61 -7.40
CA HIS A 331 7.64 15.18 -8.11
C HIS A 331 7.85 15.20 -9.62
N LYS A 332 9.03 15.62 -10.10
CA LYS A 332 9.40 15.55 -11.53
C LYS A 332 9.35 14.13 -12.09
N SER A 333 9.73 13.15 -11.29
CA SER A 333 9.60 11.75 -11.68
C SER A 333 8.13 11.33 -11.84
N PHE A 334 7.23 11.78 -10.96
CA PHE A 334 5.79 11.55 -11.12
C PHE A 334 5.19 12.26 -12.34
N GLU A 335 5.60 13.49 -12.65
CA GLU A 335 5.19 14.20 -13.87
C GLU A 335 5.50 13.37 -15.12
N GLU A 336 6.72 12.83 -15.21
CA GLU A 336 7.14 12.02 -16.35
C GLU A 336 6.47 10.65 -16.37
N MET A 337 6.29 10.00 -15.22
CA MET A 337 5.50 8.76 -15.10
C MET A 337 4.09 8.97 -15.62
N ALA A 338 3.43 10.07 -15.21
CA ALA A 338 2.11 10.43 -15.70
C ALA A 338 2.15 10.66 -17.21
N ARG A 339 3.12 11.39 -17.75
CA ARG A 339 3.23 11.64 -19.19
C ARG A 339 3.31 10.36 -20.04
N VAL A 340 4.13 9.39 -19.64
CA VAL A 340 4.34 8.14 -20.39
C VAL A 340 3.24 7.10 -20.17
N ALA A 341 2.50 7.19 -19.07
CA ALA A 341 1.38 6.30 -18.74
C ALA A 341 0.14 6.53 -19.64
N LYS A 342 -0.52 5.46 -20.05
CA LYS A 342 -1.84 5.52 -20.71
C LYS A 342 -2.89 6.09 -19.78
N ASN A 343 -3.97 6.63 -20.33
CA ASN A 343 -5.13 6.97 -19.48
C ASN A 343 -5.69 5.68 -18.85
N ASP A 344 -6.20 5.80 -17.62
CA ASP A 344 -6.77 4.70 -16.84
C ASP A 344 -5.78 3.60 -16.42
N SER A 345 -4.47 3.79 -16.66
CA SER A 345 -3.41 2.90 -16.18
C SER A 345 -3.27 2.98 -14.67
N TRP A 346 -2.80 1.90 -14.07
CA TRP A 346 -2.50 1.84 -12.64
C TRP A 346 -1.05 2.20 -12.35
N LEU A 347 -0.82 2.78 -11.17
CA LEU A 347 0.48 3.01 -10.57
C LEU A 347 0.46 2.43 -9.16
N SER A 348 1.35 1.48 -8.88
CA SER A 348 1.57 0.94 -7.55
C SER A 348 2.93 1.39 -7.03
N LEU A 349 2.89 2.26 -6.03
CA LEU A 349 4.06 2.86 -5.41
C LEU A 349 4.36 2.14 -4.10
N VAL A 350 5.48 1.43 -4.04
CA VAL A 350 6.00 0.96 -2.76
C VAL A 350 6.55 2.16 -2.01
N PHE A 351 6.14 2.32 -0.75
CA PHE A 351 6.64 3.40 0.08
C PHE A 351 6.81 3.04 1.55
N HIS A 352 7.96 3.47 2.11
CA HIS A 352 8.33 3.25 3.50
C HIS A 352 8.96 4.52 4.09
N HIS A 353 8.15 5.39 4.71
CA HIS A 353 8.68 6.53 5.45
C HIS A 353 7.90 6.82 6.73
N LYS A 354 8.63 7.23 7.77
CA LYS A 354 8.08 7.54 9.11
C LYS A 354 7.48 8.94 9.20
N GLU A 355 7.84 9.85 8.29
CA GLU A 355 7.35 11.22 8.31
C GLU A 355 6.17 11.43 7.36
N ALA A 356 5.04 11.87 7.93
CA ALA A 356 3.81 12.20 7.22
C ALA A 356 3.98 13.32 6.17
N ARG A 357 4.96 14.23 6.32
CA ARG A 357 5.15 15.35 5.39
C ARG A 357 5.66 14.91 4.00
N LEU A 358 6.51 13.88 3.94
CA LEU A 358 6.95 13.32 2.65
C LEU A 358 5.81 12.60 1.94
N TRP A 359 4.89 11.98 2.70
CA TRP A 359 3.68 11.37 2.16
C TRP A 359 2.75 12.37 1.49
N TYR A 360 2.57 13.55 2.10
CA TYR A 360 1.82 14.65 1.49
C TYR A 360 2.43 15.05 0.15
N GLY A 361 3.76 15.28 0.12
CA GLY A 361 4.46 15.66 -1.10
C GLY A 361 4.25 14.67 -2.24
N ILE A 362 4.22 13.36 -1.95
CA ILE A 362 4.03 12.30 -2.94
C ILE A 362 2.59 12.16 -3.41
N ARG A 363 1.63 12.18 -2.47
CA ARG A 363 0.21 12.10 -2.83
C ARG A 363 -0.19 13.30 -3.68
N ASP A 364 0.20 14.50 -3.25
CA ASP A 364 -0.12 15.73 -3.95
C ASP A 364 0.62 15.79 -5.29
N ALA A 365 1.90 15.42 -5.34
CA ALA A 365 2.64 15.22 -6.59
C ALA A 365 1.90 14.30 -7.57
N ALA A 366 1.48 13.11 -7.11
CA ALA A 366 0.76 12.15 -7.93
C ALA A 366 -0.59 12.72 -8.41
N LYS A 367 -1.33 13.37 -7.50
CA LYS A 367 -2.63 13.96 -7.80
C LYS A 367 -2.55 15.11 -8.80
N ASP A 368 -1.59 16.02 -8.63
CA ASP A 368 -1.39 17.18 -9.49
C ASP A 368 -1.08 16.78 -10.94
N VAL A 369 -0.52 15.59 -11.14
CA VAL A 369 -0.21 15.03 -12.46
C VAL A 369 -1.27 14.05 -12.98
N GLY A 370 -2.40 13.92 -12.29
CA GLY A 370 -3.56 13.15 -12.74
C GLY A 370 -3.60 11.69 -12.27
N PHE A 371 -2.79 11.29 -11.29
CA PHE A 371 -2.95 10.01 -10.60
C PHE A 371 -3.91 10.16 -9.41
N GLU A 372 -5.09 9.56 -9.52
CA GLU A 372 -6.08 9.50 -8.45
C GLU A 372 -5.72 8.39 -7.46
N TYR A 373 -5.66 8.72 -6.17
CA TYR A 373 -5.52 7.74 -5.11
C TYR A 373 -6.68 6.74 -5.13
N ASN A 374 -6.37 5.44 -5.11
CA ASN A 374 -7.39 4.39 -5.06
C ASN A 374 -7.44 3.72 -3.68
N ASN A 375 -6.33 3.12 -3.23
CA ASN A 375 -6.23 2.51 -1.91
C ASN A 375 -4.77 2.32 -1.47
N THR A 376 -4.58 1.95 -0.21
CA THR A 376 -3.27 1.60 0.37
C THR A 376 -3.30 0.20 0.95
N VAL A 377 -2.30 -0.60 0.61
CA VAL A 377 -2.12 -1.95 1.17
C VAL A 377 -0.91 -1.97 2.08
N ILE A 378 -1.08 -2.46 3.31
CA ILE A 378 0.06 -2.76 4.18
C ILE A 378 0.67 -4.08 3.77
N GLN A 379 1.96 -4.05 3.48
CA GLN A 379 2.74 -5.19 3.06
C GLN A 379 3.67 -5.60 4.21
N PRO A 380 3.49 -6.79 4.83
CA PRO A 380 4.38 -7.25 5.89
C PRO A 380 5.80 -7.48 5.36
N THR A 381 6.80 -7.08 6.15
CA THR A 381 8.20 -7.41 5.87
C THR A 381 8.55 -8.77 6.48
N LYS A 382 9.26 -9.61 5.73
CA LYS A 382 9.63 -10.96 6.21
C LYS A 382 10.73 -10.96 7.27
N LEU A 383 11.68 -10.03 7.16
CA LEU A 383 12.82 -9.90 8.07
C LEU A 383 12.64 -8.63 8.90
N LYS A 384 12.49 -8.80 10.21
CA LYS A 384 12.45 -7.67 11.15
C LYS A 384 13.86 -7.12 11.32
N SER A 385 14.01 -5.80 11.19
CA SER A 385 15.29 -5.12 11.45
C SER A 385 15.72 -5.30 12.92
N TRP A 386 17.02 -5.22 13.20
CA TRP A 386 17.53 -5.25 14.58
C TRP A 386 16.87 -4.18 15.46
N HIS A 387 16.70 -2.97 14.91
CA HIS A 387 15.98 -1.89 15.60
C HIS A 387 14.53 -2.25 15.93
N LYS A 388 13.83 -3.00 15.06
CA LYS A 388 12.49 -3.53 15.34
C LYS A 388 12.51 -4.57 16.46
N VAL A 389 13.48 -5.48 16.45
CA VAL A 389 13.62 -6.49 17.50
C VAL A 389 13.87 -5.82 18.86
N SER A 390 14.71 -4.79 18.90
CA SER A 390 15.02 -4.05 20.12
C SER A 390 13.90 -3.11 20.58
N ASN A 391 13.12 -2.54 19.67
CA ASN A 391 12.07 -1.54 19.97
C ASN A 391 10.73 -1.89 19.31
N PRO A 392 10.08 -3.00 19.72
CA PRO A 392 8.92 -3.56 19.04
C PRO A 392 7.69 -2.64 19.04
N LEU A 393 7.59 -1.72 20.01
CA LEU A 393 6.50 -0.75 20.12
C LEU A 393 6.78 0.59 19.43
N LYS A 394 8.01 0.86 18.96
CA LYS A 394 8.35 2.17 18.36
C LYS A 394 8.72 2.10 16.88
N VAL A 395 9.06 0.90 16.40
CA VAL A 395 9.48 0.66 15.03
C VAL A 395 8.41 -0.18 14.34
N LEU A 396 7.90 0.27 13.20
CA LEU A 396 6.99 -0.51 12.36
C LEU A 396 7.82 -1.40 11.42
N SER A 397 7.37 -2.63 11.17
CA SER A 397 7.95 -3.59 10.22
C SER A 397 7.04 -3.83 9.01
N THR A 398 6.43 -2.74 8.53
CA THR A 398 5.47 -2.75 7.44
C THR A 398 5.84 -1.73 6.38
N GLU A 399 5.63 -2.12 5.12
CA GLU A 399 5.74 -1.25 3.96
C GLU A 399 4.33 -0.95 3.47
N LEU A 400 4.13 0.18 2.81
CA LEU A 400 2.86 0.50 2.19
C LEU A 400 3.02 0.35 0.68
N ILE A 401 2.03 -0.22 0.01
CA ILE A 401 1.90 -0.13 -1.43
C ILE A 401 0.68 0.73 -1.69
N VAL A 402 0.91 1.93 -2.21
CA VAL A 402 -0.14 2.90 -2.53
C VAL A 402 -0.50 2.77 -3.99
N ASN A 403 -1.77 2.50 -4.25
CA ASN A 403 -2.28 2.32 -5.60
C ASN A 403 -2.99 3.59 -6.06
N PHE A 404 -2.61 4.03 -7.24
CA PHE A 404 -3.22 5.12 -7.95
C PHE A 404 -3.76 4.65 -9.30
N LYS A 405 -4.78 5.35 -9.81
CA LYS A 405 -5.28 5.18 -11.16
C LYS A 405 -5.17 6.50 -11.90
N LYS A 406 -4.58 6.50 -13.09
CA LYS A 406 -4.44 7.71 -13.90
C LYS A 406 -5.80 8.11 -14.48
N THR A 407 -6.30 9.29 -14.14
CA THR A 407 -7.56 9.83 -14.67
C THR A 407 -7.30 10.83 -15.79
N SER A 408 -8.23 10.88 -16.75
CA SER A 408 -8.25 11.91 -17.81
C SER A 408 -8.95 13.20 -17.40
N LYS A 409 -9.55 13.24 -16.20
CA LYS A 409 -10.34 14.38 -15.70
C LYS A 409 -9.65 15.04 -14.51
N VAL A 410 -9.55 16.37 -14.53
CA VAL A 410 -9.13 17.16 -13.38
C VAL A 410 -10.25 17.11 -12.33
N ILE A 411 -9.96 16.53 -11.17
CA ILE A 411 -10.90 16.45 -10.04
C ILE A 411 -10.48 17.47 -9.00
N PHE A 412 -11.38 18.40 -8.67
CA PHE A 412 -11.20 19.33 -7.55
C PHE A 412 -11.55 18.61 -6.25
N TYR A 413 -10.60 18.53 -5.32
CA TYR A 413 -10.83 17.94 -4.01
C TYR A 413 -11.11 19.05 -3.00
N TYR A 414 -12.23 18.94 -2.29
CA TYR A 414 -12.56 19.82 -1.18
C TYR A 414 -11.85 19.35 0.10
N GLU A 415 -11.29 20.28 0.86
CA GLU A 415 -10.68 20.00 2.17
C GLU A 415 -11.71 19.35 3.12
N SER A 416 -11.26 18.30 3.81
CA SER A 416 -12.04 17.62 4.86
C SER A 416 -12.11 18.52 6.10
N GLY A 417 -13.22 19.25 6.23
CA GLY A 417 -13.47 20.17 7.35
C GLY A 417 -14.11 19.56 8.60
N ALA A 418 -14.57 18.30 8.59
CA ALA A 418 -15.50 17.82 9.63
C ALA A 418 -14.94 16.82 10.66
N VAL A 419 -13.89 16.04 10.36
CA VAL A 419 -13.39 14.98 11.28
C VAL A 419 -11.96 15.23 11.70
N SER A 420 -11.68 15.15 13.01
CA SER A 420 -10.33 15.27 13.54
C SER A 420 -9.54 13.97 13.28
N ALA A 421 -8.26 14.10 12.92
CA ALA A 421 -7.35 12.96 12.77
C ALA A 421 -7.35 12.07 14.03
N HIS A 422 -7.50 12.68 15.21
CA HIS A 422 -7.61 11.98 16.49
C HIS A 422 -8.77 10.97 16.51
N LYS A 423 -9.98 11.37 16.07
CA LYS A 423 -11.16 10.48 16.02
C LYS A 423 -10.94 9.32 15.04
N VAL A 424 -10.31 9.59 13.88
CA VAL A 424 -9.99 8.54 12.90
C VAL A 424 -9.01 7.52 13.47
N ILE A 425 -7.95 7.98 14.14
CA ILE A 425 -6.95 7.11 14.77
C ILE A 425 -7.59 6.21 15.82
N LEU A 426 -8.39 6.78 16.72
CA LEU A 426 -9.04 6.02 17.79
C LEU A 426 -10.06 5.02 17.25
N ASN A 427 -10.87 5.39 16.26
CA ASN A 427 -11.85 4.49 15.65
C ASN A 427 -11.15 3.33 14.91
N ALA A 428 -10.08 3.61 14.17
CA ALA A 428 -9.31 2.56 13.49
C ALA A 428 -8.66 1.59 14.48
N ALA A 429 -8.13 2.10 15.59
CA ALA A 429 -7.58 1.29 16.67
C ALA A 429 -8.65 0.43 17.36
N GLU A 430 -9.80 1.02 17.71
CA GLU A 430 -10.92 0.32 18.36
C GLU A 430 -11.39 -0.86 17.49
N ARG A 431 -11.57 -0.64 16.18
CA ARG A 431 -11.95 -1.70 15.23
C ARG A 431 -10.96 -2.84 15.19
N GLU A 432 -9.67 -2.52 15.07
CA GLU A 432 -8.64 -3.55 14.91
C GLU A 432 -8.45 -4.36 16.19
N ILE A 433 -8.54 -3.71 17.36
CA ILE A 433 -8.54 -4.36 18.66
C ILE A 433 -9.72 -5.33 18.76
N ILE A 434 -10.93 -4.90 18.42
CA ILE A 434 -12.13 -5.73 18.57
C ILE A 434 -12.15 -6.89 17.59
N LYS A 435 -11.86 -6.63 16.31
CA LYS A 435 -11.79 -7.65 15.25
C LYS A 435 -10.87 -8.81 15.63
N ARG A 436 -9.78 -8.55 16.35
CA ARG A 436 -8.74 -9.54 16.70
C ARG A 436 -8.79 -10.04 18.13
N GLY A 437 -9.65 -9.51 19.00
CA GLY A 437 -9.60 -9.81 20.43
C GLY A 437 -8.33 -9.25 21.11
N GLY A 438 -7.82 -8.13 20.60
CA GLY A 438 -6.57 -7.46 20.97
C GLY A 438 -5.66 -7.24 19.77
N ALA A 439 -5.06 -6.04 19.63
CA ALA A 439 -4.21 -5.71 18.49
C ALA A 439 -2.82 -5.21 18.91
N THR A 440 -1.79 -5.63 18.19
CA THR A 440 -0.46 -5.03 18.30
C THR A 440 -0.46 -3.62 17.71
N LEU A 441 0.53 -2.79 18.06
CA LEU A 441 0.65 -1.46 17.46
C LEU A 441 0.80 -1.54 15.92
N GLU A 442 1.41 -2.60 15.38
CA GLU A 442 1.54 -2.76 13.93
C GLU A 442 0.20 -3.03 13.25
N GLU A 443 -0.64 -3.86 13.86
CA GLU A 443 -2.00 -4.11 13.36
C GLU A 443 -2.82 -2.82 13.42
N ILE A 444 -2.74 -2.07 14.53
CA ILE A 444 -3.42 -0.77 14.68
C ILE A 444 -2.92 0.24 13.65
N MET A 445 -1.61 0.44 13.52
CA MET A 445 -1.04 1.36 12.53
C MET A 445 -1.39 0.93 11.11
N GLY A 446 -1.56 -0.38 10.88
CA GLY A 446 -2.09 -0.91 9.63
C GLY A 446 -3.55 -0.53 9.37
N ALA A 447 -4.39 -0.31 10.37
CA ALA A 447 -5.72 0.22 10.14
C ALA A 447 -5.71 1.76 10.03
N VAL A 448 -4.94 2.42 10.89
CA VAL A 448 -4.91 3.89 11.03
C VAL A 448 -4.39 4.58 9.78
N VAL A 449 -3.29 4.08 9.20
CA VAL A 449 -2.64 4.78 8.09
C VAL A 449 -3.53 4.83 6.84
N PRO A 450 -4.12 3.72 6.35
CA PRO A 450 -5.07 3.75 5.24
C PRO A 450 -6.28 4.66 5.51
N ASP A 451 -6.90 4.61 6.69
CA ASP A 451 -8.02 5.48 7.04
C ASP A 451 -7.63 6.96 6.95
N LEU A 452 -6.46 7.34 7.48
CA LEU A 452 -5.98 8.73 7.39
C LEU A 452 -5.73 9.15 5.93
N PHE A 453 -5.26 8.23 5.07
CA PHE A 453 -5.14 8.45 3.63
C PHE A 453 -6.50 8.70 2.98
N GLU A 454 -7.47 7.81 3.23
CA GLU A 454 -8.82 7.89 2.66
C GLU A 454 -9.55 9.18 3.05
N HIS A 455 -9.29 9.72 4.25
CA HIS A 455 -9.95 10.94 4.73
C HIS A 455 -9.20 12.24 4.47
N ASN A 456 -8.04 12.19 3.79
CA ASN A 456 -7.16 13.35 3.60
C ASN A 456 -6.80 14.02 4.94
N LEU A 457 -6.48 13.23 5.98
CA LEU A 457 -6.18 13.72 7.32
C LEU A 457 -4.72 13.47 7.75
N ILE A 458 -3.87 12.97 6.86
CA ILE A 458 -2.45 12.71 7.15
C ILE A 458 -1.67 13.97 7.53
N ASP A 459 -2.05 15.12 6.98
CA ASP A 459 -1.52 16.44 7.30
C ASP A 459 -1.89 16.89 8.72
N LYS A 460 -3.16 16.70 9.12
CA LYS A 460 -3.62 16.93 10.51
C LYS A 460 -3.06 15.89 11.48
N ALA A 461 -2.68 14.72 10.95
CA ALA A 461 -1.91 13.68 11.63
C ALA A 461 -0.38 13.84 11.43
N ALA A 462 0.12 14.92 10.83
CA ALA A 462 1.56 15.08 10.60
C ALA A 462 2.33 15.37 11.89
N ASN A 463 1.60 15.81 12.93
CA ASN A 463 2.04 15.79 14.31
C ASN A 463 1.82 14.43 14.97
N THR A 464 1.67 13.33 14.24
CA THR A 464 1.39 12.01 14.80
C THR A 464 2.55 11.07 14.50
N THR A 465 3.66 11.27 15.21
CA THR A 465 4.72 10.25 15.30
C THR A 465 4.14 8.97 15.89
N THR A 466 4.83 7.83 15.74
CA THR A 466 4.46 6.59 16.47
C THR A 466 4.27 6.87 17.96
N ASP A 467 5.09 7.75 18.54
CA ASP A 467 4.98 8.17 19.94
C ASP A 467 3.65 8.92 20.22
N ASN A 468 3.17 9.74 19.29
CA ASN A 468 1.90 10.46 19.47
C ASN A 468 0.68 9.57 19.26
N VAL A 469 0.72 8.58 18.35
CA VAL A 469 -0.31 7.53 18.29
C VAL A 469 -0.29 6.73 19.58
N LEU A 470 0.88 6.34 20.09
CA LEU A 470 1.02 5.64 21.37
C LEU A 470 0.38 6.43 22.51
N GLU A 471 0.63 7.74 22.62
CA GLU A 471 -0.01 8.58 23.64
C GLU A 471 -1.53 8.63 23.46
N MET A 472 -2.04 8.76 22.22
CA MET A 472 -3.49 8.68 21.95
C MET A 472 -4.08 7.32 22.32
N LEU A 473 -3.38 6.23 22.04
CA LEU A 473 -3.87 4.89 22.40
C LEU A 473 -3.96 4.74 23.92
N LYS A 474 -3.03 5.32 24.70
CA LYS A 474 -3.07 5.27 26.17
C LYS A 474 -4.28 6.01 26.76
N THR A 475 -4.91 6.94 26.04
CA THR A 475 -6.09 7.65 26.56
C THR A 475 -7.31 6.75 26.58
N GLU A 476 -7.57 5.98 25.52
CA GLU A 476 -8.79 5.16 25.39
C GLU A 476 -8.57 3.65 25.57
N PHE A 477 -7.35 3.17 25.39
CA PHE A 477 -6.96 1.76 25.41
C PHE A 477 -5.87 1.50 26.45
N TYR A 478 -5.69 0.24 26.84
CA TYR A 478 -4.57 -0.18 27.67
C TYR A 478 -3.70 -1.20 26.95
N PHE A 479 -2.41 -1.19 27.22
CA PHE A 479 -1.47 -2.15 26.66
C PHE A 479 -1.23 -3.30 27.65
N ASP A 480 -1.60 -4.52 27.27
CA ASP A 480 -1.31 -5.71 28.09
C ASP A 480 0.16 -6.12 27.89
N ASN A 481 0.96 -5.95 28.95
CA ASN A 481 2.39 -6.28 28.93
C ASN A 481 2.68 -7.79 28.80
N ARG A 482 1.71 -8.67 29.09
CA ARG A 482 1.87 -10.13 28.99
C ARG A 482 1.68 -10.59 27.55
N ASP A 483 0.63 -10.10 26.90
CA ASP A 483 0.26 -10.49 25.52
C ASP A 483 0.80 -9.54 24.45
N LYS A 484 1.43 -8.43 24.88
CA LYS A 484 2.00 -7.39 24.03
C LYS A 484 1.00 -6.81 23.03
N ARG A 485 -0.26 -6.65 23.45
CA ARG A 485 -1.39 -6.19 22.63
C ARG A 485 -2.19 -5.11 23.36
N TRP A 486 -2.71 -4.16 22.60
CA TRP A 486 -3.68 -3.17 23.04
C TRP A 486 -5.06 -3.78 23.18
N GLN A 487 -5.80 -3.31 24.18
CA GLN A 487 -7.13 -3.77 24.58
C GLN A 487 -8.01 -2.57 24.95
N ILE A 488 -9.33 -2.75 24.86
CA ILE A 488 -10.30 -1.72 25.29
C ILE A 488 -10.27 -1.62 26.82
N LYS A 489 -10.14 -0.41 27.37
CA LYS A 489 -10.26 -0.19 28.83
C LYS A 489 -11.64 -0.61 29.32
N GLU A 490 -11.72 -1.25 30.49
CA GLU A 490 -12.99 -1.75 31.03
C GLU A 490 -14.05 -0.64 31.16
N GLU A 491 -13.64 0.56 31.59
CA GLU A 491 -14.48 1.77 31.69
C GLU A 491 -15.05 2.26 30.34
N ASN A 492 -14.45 1.83 29.23
CA ASN A 492 -14.88 2.17 27.87
C ASN A 492 -15.60 1.01 27.16
N SER A 493 -15.74 -0.16 27.81
CA SER A 493 -16.39 -1.34 27.20
C SER A 493 -17.84 -1.10 26.82
N GLN A 494 -18.59 -0.31 27.59
CA GLN A 494 -19.98 0.07 27.25
C GLN A 494 -20.07 1.14 26.15
N LYS A 495 -18.94 1.75 25.76
CA LYS A 495 -18.85 2.78 24.72
C LYS A 495 -18.39 2.24 23.37
N ILE A 496 -18.13 0.93 23.26
CA ILE A 496 -17.75 0.31 21.99
C ILE A 496 -18.79 0.68 20.93
N GLY A 497 -18.34 1.36 19.89
CA GLY A 497 -19.25 1.94 18.92
C GLY A 497 -20.12 0.90 18.23
N ASN A 498 -21.39 1.25 18.04
CA ASN A 498 -22.41 0.37 17.44
C ASN A 498 -22.17 0.09 15.96
N TYR A 499 -21.20 0.79 15.38
CA TYR A 499 -20.72 0.59 14.02
C TYR A 499 -19.91 -0.69 13.84
N ILE A 500 -19.45 -1.34 14.92
CA ILE A 500 -18.78 -2.64 14.85
C ILE A 500 -19.85 -3.74 14.76
N PRO A 501 -19.80 -4.63 13.76
CA PRO A 501 -20.82 -5.67 13.57
C PRO A 501 -21.12 -6.40 14.87
N THR A 502 -22.42 -6.58 15.18
CA THR A 502 -22.87 -7.23 16.42
C THR A 502 -22.19 -8.58 16.62
N ARG A 503 -21.98 -9.33 15.54
CA ARG A 503 -21.24 -10.60 15.55
C ARG A 503 -19.79 -10.47 16.04
N ASP A 504 -19.08 -9.41 15.65
CA ASP A 504 -17.70 -9.15 16.08
C ASP A 504 -17.64 -8.63 17.52
N ARG A 505 -18.62 -7.81 17.94
CA ARG A 505 -18.79 -7.40 19.35
C ARG A 505 -19.06 -8.62 20.25
N ILE A 506 -19.97 -9.51 19.84
CA ILE A 506 -20.22 -10.79 20.52
C ILE A 506 -18.92 -11.59 20.60
N ARG A 507 -18.20 -11.73 19.48
CA ARG A 507 -16.95 -12.49 19.44
C ARG A 507 -15.94 -11.93 20.43
N TYR A 508 -15.74 -10.61 20.46
CA TYR A 508 -14.81 -9.93 21.37
C TYR A 508 -15.18 -10.12 22.84
N TYR A 509 -16.42 -9.81 23.23
CA TYR A 509 -16.84 -9.93 24.62
C TYR A 509 -16.88 -11.40 25.07
N ALA A 510 -17.35 -12.32 24.23
CA ALA A 510 -17.41 -13.75 24.55
C ALA A 510 -16.00 -14.33 24.71
N THR A 511 -15.09 -13.94 23.82
CA THR A 511 -13.67 -14.28 23.94
C THR A 511 -13.09 -13.72 25.23
N SER A 512 -13.34 -12.45 25.56
CA SER A 512 -12.87 -11.83 26.81
C SER A 512 -13.41 -12.52 28.06
N LEU A 513 -14.71 -12.86 28.11
CA LEU A 513 -15.35 -13.57 29.22
C LEU A 513 -14.81 -14.99 29.40
N LEU A 514 -14.71 -15.78 28.31
CA LEU A 514 -14.20 -17.15 28.35
C LEU A 514 -12.70 -17.19 28.67
N ARG A 515 -11.93 -16.19 28.24
CA ARG A 515 -10.54 -16.01 28.67
C ARG A 515 -10.43 -15.77 30.16
N ARG A 516 -11.28 -14.88 30.69
CA ARG A 516 -11.28 -14.53 32.11
C ARG A 516 -11.70 -15.72 32.95
N GLU A 517 -12.71 -16.48 32.58
CA GLU A 517 -13.27 -17.48 33.49
C GLU A 517 -12.89 -18.92 33.15
N ARG A 518 -12.16 -19.13 32.05
CA ARG A 518 -11.68 -20.40 31.48
C ARG A 518 -12.79 -21.35 31.04
N ARG A 519 -13.87 -21.41 31.82
CA ARG A 519 -15.05 -22.22 31.59
C ARG A 519 -16.28 -21.49 32.13
N LEU A 520 -17.28 -21.29 31.28
CA LEU A 520 -18.57 -20.69 31.66
C LEU A 520 -19.72 -21.49 31.10
N ASP A 521 -20.82 -21.58 31.84
CA ASP A 521 -22.07 -22.08 31.30
C ASP A 521 -22.71 -21.06 30.34
N ILE A 522 -23.51 -21.56 29.42
CA ILE A 522 -24.10 -20.74 28.34
C ILE A 522 -25.03 -19.63 28.87
N ASP A 523 -25.78 -19.89 29.94
CA ASP A 523 -26.74 -18.93 30.49
C ASP A 523 -26.01 -17.76 31.15
N THR A 524 -24.99 -18.04 31.95
CA THR A 524 -24.11 -17.02 32.54
C THR A 524 -23.41 -16.21 31.45
N LEU A 525 -22.99 -16.86 30.36
CA LEU A 525 -22.33 -16.18 29.25
C LEU A 525 -23.28 -15.22 28.53
N ILE A 526 -24.51 -15.66 28.22
CA ILE A 526 -25.54 -14.82 27.60
C ILE A 526 -25.91 -13.64 28.52
N VAL A 527 -26.14 -13.88 29.81
CA VAL A 527 -26.51 -12.83 30.79
C VAL A 527 -25.45 -11.74 30.90
N ARG A 528 -24.17 -12.09 30.74
CA ARG A 528 -23.06 -11.11 30.79
C ARG A 528 -22.80 -10.43 29.46
N LEU A 529 -23.15 -11.06 28.34
CA LEU A 529 -22.99 -10.49 27.01
C LEU A 529 -24.10 -9.51 26.65
N LEU A 530 -25.36 -9.85 26.94
CA LEU A 530 -26.52 -9.06 26.53
C LEU A 530 -26.40 -7.57 26.90
N PRO A 531 -26.06 -7.18 28.16
CA PRO A 531 -25.95 -5.76 28.52
C PRO A 531 -24.91 -4.98 27.72
N LEU A 532 -23.86 -5.65 27.22
CA LEU A 532 -22.78 -5.05 26.44
C LEU A 532 -23.15 -4.88 24.96
N LEU A 533 -24.30 -5.42 24.53
CA LEU A 533 -24.74 -5.49 23.13
C LEU A 533 -26.01 -4.67 22.86
N VAL A 534 -26.63 -4.08 23.90
CA VAL A 534 -27.91 -3.34 23.83
C VAL A 534 -27.82 -2.02 23.05
N ASN A 535 -26.63 -1.46 22.86
CA ASN A 535 -26.44 -0.25 22.07
C ASN A 535 -26.58 -0.59 20.56
N GLY A 536 -27.79 -0.47 20.00
CA GLY A 536 -28.05 -0.57 18.56
C GLY A 536 -29.06 -1.66 18.16
N HIS A 537 -28.60 -2.92 18.06
CA HIS A 537 -29.44 -4.07 17.70
C HIS A 537 -29.23 -5.19 18.71
N GLU A 538 -30.30 -5.61 19.39
CA GLU A 538 -30.27 -6.72 20.36
C GLU A 538 -30.15 -8.06 19.62
N PRO A 539 -29.00 -8.75 19.70
CA PRO A 539 -28.83 -10.02 19.00
C PRO A 539 -29.65 -11.13 19.66
N SER A 540 -30.16 -12.04 18.83
CA SER A 540 -30.86 -13.21 19.38
C SER A 540 -29.90 -14.16 20.11
N ASN A 541 -30.40 -14.90 21.10
CA ASN A 541 -29.61 -15.95 21.78
C ASN A 541 -28.98 -16.94 20.80
N ARG A 542 -29.68 -17.24 19.69
CA ARG A 542 -29.18 -18.11 18.61
C ARG A 542 -27.98 -17.51 17.87
N GLU A 543 -28.00 -16.20 17.64
CA GLU A 543 -26.88 -15.48 17.02
C GLU A 543 -25.66 -15.49 17.95
N ILE A 544 -25.87 -15.21 19.25
CA ILE A 544 -24.82 -15.27 20.27
C ILE A 544 -24.18 -16.67 20.31
N LEU A 545 -25.01 -17.72 20.40
CA LEU A 545 -24.59 -19.13 20.36
C LEU A 545 -23.75 -19.46 19.12
N SER A 546 -24.21 -19.03 17.94
CA SER A 546 -23.50 -19.30 16.68
C SER A 546 -22.11 -18.67 16.61
N VAL A 547 -21.84 -17.60 17.37
CA VAL A 547 -20.51 -16.98 17.45
C VAL A 547 -19.64 -17.73 18.46
N ILE A 548 -20.23 -18.11 19.60
CA ILE A 548 -19.53 -18.90 20.63
C ILE A 548 -19.04 -20.23 20.06
N GLU A 549 -19.88 -20.90 19.27
CA GLU A 549 -19.53 -22.13 18.56
C GLU A 549 -18.33 -22.00 17.62
N GLU A 550 -18.06 -20.80 17.09
CA GLU A 550 -16.86 -20.55 16.27
C GLU A 550 -15.60 -20.53 17.12
N ILE A 551 -15.61 -19.82 18.24
CA ILE A 551 -14.42 -19.51 19.04
C ILE A 551 -14.17 -20.47 20.20
N ALA A 552 -15.20 -21.18 20.65
CA ALA A 552 -15.19 -22.03 21.82
C ALA A 552 -15.79 -23.40 21.50
N PHE A 553 -15.47 -24.39 22.33
CA PHE A 553 -16.02 -25.73 22.26
C PHE A 553 -16.65 -26.10 23.59
N SER A 554 -17.66 -26.97 23.55
CA SER A 554 -18.30 -27.52 24.75
C SER A 554 -18.12 -29.03 24.78
N LYS A 555 -17.65 -29.57 25.91
CA LYS A 555 -17.50 -31.03 26.11
C LYS A 555 -18.79 -31.70 26.58
N ASP A 556 -19.64 -30.95 27.27
CA ASP A 556 -20.87 -31.42 27.94
C ASP A 556 -22.15 -30.78 27.39
N GLY A 557 -22.03 -29.91 26.39
CA GLY A 557 -23.14 -29.17 25.78
C GLY A 557 -23.63 -27.98 26.60
N THR A 558 -23.10 -27.76 27.80
CA THR A 558 -23.57 -26.72 28.74
C THR A 558 -22.48 -25.72 29.10
N THR A 559 -21.23 -26.18 29.19
CA THR A 559 -20.08 -25.34 29.54
C THR A 559 -19.13 -25.19 28.36
N TRP A 560 -18.63 -23.98 28.16
CA TRP A 560 -17.83 -23.60 27.00
C TRP A 560 -16.42 -23.21 27.41
N GLU A 561 -15.44 -23.68 26.65
CA GLU A 561 -14.00 -23.40 26.79
C GLU A 561 -13.44 -22.93 25.43
N LEU A 562 -12.46 -22.04 25.39
CA LEU A 562 -11.88 -21.59 24.12
C LEU A 562 -11.12 -22.71 23.40
N LYS A 563 -11.24 -22.76 22.07
CA LYS A 563 -10.57 -23.77 21.24
C LYS A 563 -9.03 -23.67 21.24
N ASP A 564 -8.47 -22.47 21.50
CA ASP A 564 -7.02 -22.26 21.61
C ASP A 564 -6.64 -21.55 22.95
N PRO A 565 -6.02 -22.28 23.90
CA PRO A 565 -5.63 -21.76 25.21
C PRO A 565 -4.47 -20.75 25.22
N LYS A 566 -3.75 -20.53 24.11
CA LYS A 566 -2.66 -19.52 24.04
C LYS A 566 -3.17 -18.09 23.89
N SER A 567 -4.49 -17.92 23.82
CA SER A 567 -5.10 -16.61 23.69
C SER A 567 -5.60 -16.10 25.04
N VAL A 568 -4.71 -15.37 25.75
CA VAL A 568 -4.92 -14.23 26.68
C VAL A 568 -5.63 -14.45 28.04
N ALA A 569 -5.13 -13.76 29.09
CA ALA A 569 -5.39 -14.02 30.52
C ALA A 569 -5.86 -12.79 31.36
N PHE A 570 -6.85 -13.02 32.27
CA PHE A 570 -7.11 -12.53 33.67
C PHE A 570 -6.69 -11.08 34.13
N GLN A 571 -7.41 -10.24 34.93
CA GLN A 571 -8.26 -10.46 36.15
C GLN A 571 -9.06 -9.19 36.64
N GLN A 572 -10.34 -9.40 37.04
CA GLN A 572 -11.26 -8.84 38.11
C GLN A 572 -11.50 -7.34 38.48
N GLY A 573 -12.81 -6.95 38.55
CA GLY A 573 -13.43 -6.24 39.71
C GLY A 573 -14.74 -5.39 39.51
N LEU A 574 -15.91 -5.93 39.92
CA LEU A 574 -17.07 -5.30 40.64
C LEU A 574 -18.19 -4.37 39.98
N PHE A 575 -19.46 -4.83 40.16
CA PHE A 575 -20.82 -4.21 40.39
C PHE A 575 -21.72 -3.46 39.33
N LEU A 576 -22.92 -4.06 39.15
CA LEU A 576 -24.34 -3.61 38.99
C LEU A 576 -24.74 -2.11 38.80
N GLU A 577 -25.66 -1.80 37.87
CA GLU A 577 -27.10 -1.45 38.10
C GLU A 577 -27.86 -1.06 36.80
N ALA A 578 -29.21 -1.05 36.88
CA ALA A 578 -30.20 -1.24 35.81
C ALA A 578 -30.81 0.04 35.17
N ALA A 579 -31.48 -0.10 34.02
CA ALA A 579 -32.76 0.59 33.71
C ALA A 579 -33.46 0.02 32.46
N LYS A 580 -34.76 -0.31 32.60
CA LYS A 580 -35.70 -0.69 31.52
C LYS A 580 -36.38 0.56 30.93
N GLY A 581 -36.66 0.53 29.62
CA GLY A 581 -37.55 1.50 28.96
C GLY A 581 -38.29 0.88 27.78
N THR A 582 -39.62 0.94 27.83
CA THR A 582 -40.60 0.37 26.89
C THR A 582 -40.78 1.23 25.65
N ILE A 583 -40.91 0.64 24.45
CA ILE A 583 -41.26 1.34 23.20
C ILE A 583 -42.75 1.14 22.91
N THR A 584 -43.49 2.23 22.77
CA THR A 584 -44.85 2.29 22.24
C THR A 584 -44.81 2.50 20.72
N GLN A 585 -45.61 1.73 19.98
CA GLN A 585 -45.92 1.98 18.56
C GLN A 585 -47.03 3.03 18.46
N ASP A 586 -46.96 3.90 17.46
CA ASP A 586 -48.09 4.70 16.99
C ASP A 586 -48.23 4.59 15.45
N PRO A 587 -49.44 4.72 14.88
CA PRO A 587 -49.79 4.32 13.52
C PRO A 587 -49.67 5.46 12.49
N ALA A 588 -49.67 5.05 11.21
CA ALA A 588 -49.57 5.90 10.03
C ALA A 588 -50.85 6.71 9.74
N ASP A 589 -50.67 7.95 9.26
CA ASP A 589 -51.74 8.88 8.86
C ASP A 589 -51.64 9.20 7.35
N GLU A 590 -52.75 9.10 6.63
CA GLU A 590 -52.88 9.04 5.15
C GLU A 590 -52.85 10.42 4.45
N SER A 591 -52.59 11.52 5.15
CA SER A 591 -52.55 12.87 4.55
C SER A 591 -51.21 13.26 3.90
N ILE A 592 -50.19 12.41 3.99
CA ILE A 592 -48.76 12.74 3.77
C ILE A 592 -48.30 12.57 2.30
N ASN A 593 -49.05 11.83 1.49
CA ASN A 593 -48.56 11.32 0.20
C ASN A 593 -48.37 12.40 -0.90
N THR A 594 -49.05 13.54 -0.82
CA THR A 594 -48.94 14.58 -1.87
C THR A 594 -47.72 15.48 -1.73
N GLU A 595 -47.25 15.70 -0.51
CA GLU A 595 -46.13 16.61 -0.25
C GLU A 595 -44.77 15.92 -0.46
N HIS A 596 -44.66 14.66 -0.05
CA HIS A 596 -43.51 13.80 -0.32
C HIS A 596 -43.23 13.70 -1.83
N THR A 597 -44.25 13.32 -2.62
CA THR A 597 -44.15 13.20 -4.08
C THR A 597 -43.79 14.54 -4.73
N LYS A 598 -44.29 15.67 -4.23
CA LYS A 598 -43.96 16.99 -4.78
C LYS A 598 -42.47 17.33 -4.63
N VAL A 599 -41.86 17.00 -3.48
CA VAL A 599 -40.41 17.22 -3.27
C VAL A 599 -39.59 16.32 -4.19
N ILE A 600 -39.99 15.06 -4.37
CA ILE A 600 -39.35 14.15 -5.31
C ILE A 600 -39.41 14.71 -6.74
N TYR A 601 -40.56 15.24 -7.15
CA TYR A 601 -40.74 15.86 -8.46
C TYR A 601 -39.81 17.05 -8.68
N GLU A 602 -39.66 17.93 -7.69
CA GLU A 602 -38.77 19.09 -7.74
C GLU A 602 -37.29 18.66 -7.91
N ILE A 603 -36.85 17.65 -7.15
CA ILE A 603 -35.49 17.08 -7.25
C ILE A 603 -35.27 16.38 -8.61
N ALA A 604 -36.21 15.54 -9.03
CA ALA A 604 -36.14 14.82 -10.31
C ALA A 604 -36.06 15.79 -11.51
N SER A 605 -36.88 16.85 -11.48
CA SER A 605 -36.90 17.90 -12.51
C SER A 605 -35.57 18.65 -12.59
N LEU A 606 -34.98 18.97 -11.43
CA LEU A 606 -33.68 19.62 -11.36
C LEU A 606 -32.56 18.73 -11.93
N GLY A 607 -32.53 17.45 -11.57
CA GLY A 607 -31.56 16.48 -12.10
C GLY A 607 -31.66 16.31 -13.61
N LYS A 608 -32.89 16.20 -14.14
CA LYS A 608 -33.14 16.10 -15.59
C LYS A 608 -32.66 17.36 -16.33
N LYS A 609 -32.88 18.55 -15.75
CA LYS A 609 -32.38 19.81 -16.30
C LYS A 609 -30.85 19.88 -16.32
N LEU A 610 -30.18 19.30 -15.31
CA LEU A 610 -28.73 19.17 -15.23
C LEU A 610 -28.16 18.06 -16.14
N GLY A 611 -29.01 17.35 -16.87
CA GLY A 611 -28.62 16.33 -17.85
C GLY A 611 -28.38 14.93 -17.27
N PHE A 612 -28.83 14.67 -16.04
CA PHE A 612 -28.78 13.35 -15.43
C PHE A 612 -29.95 12.47 -15.89
N LEU A 613 -29.72 11.15 -15.87
CA LEU A 613 -30.81 10.17 -15.92
C LEU A 613 -31.40 10.02 -14.52
N ILE A 614 -32.71 9.85 -14.41
CA ILE A 614 -33.42 9.81 -13.12
C ILE A 614 -33.97 8.42 -12.87
N LYS A 615 -33.73 7.89 -11.66
CA LYS A 615 -34.36 6.67 -11.13
C LYS A 615 -35.16 7.03 -9.87
N ILE A 616 -36.45 6.72 -9.89
CA ILE A 616 -37.37 6.94 -8.77
C ILE A 616 -37.52 5.66 -7.95
N GLY A 617 -37.72 5.81 -6.63
CA GLY A 617 -37.98 4.72 -5.70
C GLY A 617 -39.17 3.85 -6.12
N GLY A 618 -39.07 2.55 -5.87
CA GLY A 618 -40.07 1.58 -6.35
C GLY A 618 -41.48 1.78 -5.79
N ARG A 619 -41.65 2.45 -4.65
CA ARG A 619 -42.97 2.72 -4.04
C ARG A 619 -43.64 3.93 -4.70
N GLU A 620 -42.84 4.85 -5.21
CA GLU A 620 -43.23 6.15 -5.75
C GLU A 620 -43.49 6.10 -7.27
N GLN A 621 -43.06 5.03 -7.96
CA GLN A 621 -43.20 4.86 -9.42
C GLN A 621 -44.65 4.80 -9.93
N ASN A 622 -45.63 4.49 -9.08
CA ASN A 622 -47.04 4.45 -9.47
C ASN A 622 -47.75 5.81 -9.34
N ASP A 623 -47.06 6.84 -8.86
CA ASP A 623 -47.63 8.18 -8.72
C ASP A 623 -47.72 8.89 -10.09
N PRO A 624 -48.90 9.41 -10.48
CA PRO A 624 -49.08 10.13 -11.74
C PRO A 624 -48.12 11.31 -11.93
N LEU A 625 -47.69 11.98 -10.86
CA LEU A 625 -46.78 13.13 -10.92
C LEU A 625 -45.36 12.72 -11.34
N LEU A 626 -44.94 11.49 -11.04
CA LEU A 626 -43.57 11.02 -11.24
C LEU A 626 -43.41 10.13 -12.47
N THR A 627 -44.50 9.85 -13.18
CA THR A 627 -44.54 8.89 -14.30
C THR A 627 -43.48 9.21 -15.37
N GLU A 628 -43.18 10.49 -15.62
CA GLU A 628 -42.17 10.92 -16.60
C GLU A 628 -40.72 10.49 -16.26
N PHE A 629 -40.44 10.11 -15.02
CA PHE A 629 -39.11 9.72 -14.52
C PHE A 629 -38.93 8.21 -14.28
N THR A 630 -39.92 7.38 -14.66
CA THR A 630 -39.97 5.95 -14.31
C THR A 630 -39.29 5.01 -15.32
N GLN A 631 -38.48 5.56 -16.25
CA GLN A 631 -37.85 4.79 -17.33
C GLN A 631 -36.79 3.80 -16.83
N ILE A 632 -36.16 4.08 -15.68
CA ILE A 632 -35.12 3.24 -15.08
C ILE A 632 -35.69 2.57 -13.83
N LYS A 633 -35.94 1.26 -13.93
CA LYS A 633 -36.49 0.47 -12.82
C LYS A 633 -35.43 -0.05 -11.86
N ASN A 634 -34.31 -0.55 -12.42
CA ASN A 634 -33.21 -1.14 -11.65
C ASN A 634 -31.88 -0.51 -12.05
N LEU A 635 -30.96 -0.40 -11.10
CA LEU A 635 -29.57 -0.01 -11.40
C LEU A 635 -28.81 -1.20 -12.03
N PRO A 636 -27.83 -0.95 -12.91
CA PRO A 636 -27.07 -1.98 -13.61
C PRO A 636 -25.94 -2.58 -12.73
N TYR A 637 -26.26 -2.99 -11.51
CA TYR A 637 -25.33 -3.60 -10.55
C TYR A 637 -25.74 -5.02 -10.18
N GLU A 638 -24.75 -5.84 -9.82
CA GLU A 638 -24.98 -7.10 -9.11
C GLU A 638 -25.18 -6.82 -7.61
N TYR A 639 -26.26 -7.35 -7.04
CA TYR A 639 -26.58 -7.18 -5.63
C TYR A 639 -26.09 -8.37 -4.81
N LYS A 640 -25.56 -8.11 -3.61
CA LYS A 640 -25.06 -9.14 -2.69
C LYS A 640 -26.17 -10.05 -2.17
N ASN A 641 -27.36 -9.51 -1.95
CA ASN A 641 -28.55 -10.22 -1.50
C ASN A 641 -29.84 -9.42 -1.76
N ASP A 642 -30.98 -10.07 -1.61
CA ASP A 642 -32.30 -9.45 -1.81
C ASP A 642 -32.59 -8.27 -0.87
N THR A 643 -32.05 -8.29 0.36
CA THR A 643 -32.23 -7.20 1.32
C THR A 643 -31.56 -5.93 0.85
N GLN A 644 -30.31 -6.03 0.38
CA GLN A 644 -29.54 -4.93 -0.19
C GLN A 644 -30.25 -4.37 -1.44
N ARG A 645 -30.67 -5.25 -2.35
CA ARG A 645 -31.45 -4.86 -3.55
C ARG A 645 -32.70 -4.06 -3.18
N LYS A 646 -33.53 -4.59 -2.28
CA LYS A 646 -34.78 -3.94 -1.83
C LYS A 646 -34.55 -2.58 -1.19
N ARG A 647 -33.46 -2.42 -0.42
CA ARG A 647 -33.09 -1.13 0.19
C ARG A 647 -32.72 -0.09 -0.85
N ILE A 648 -31.91 -0.45 -1.83
CA ILE A 648 -31.46 0.46 -2.91
C ILE A 648 -32.61 0.81 -3.86
N GLU A 649 -33.48 -0.16 -4.17
CA GLU A 649 -34.67 0.06 -4.98
C GLU A 649 -35.63 1.07 -4.33
N GLN A 650 -35.64 1.17 -3.00
CA GLN A 650 -36.47 2.09 -2.22
C GLN A 650 -35.89 3.49 -2.01
N ILE A 651 -34.68 3.79 -2.51
CA ILE A 651 -34.17 5.16 -2.46
C ILE A 651 -35.04 6.03 -3.36
N ASP A 652 -35.61 7.09 -2.77
CA ASP A 652 -36.68 7.90 -3.36
C ASP A 652 -36.29 8.51 -4.72
N CYS A 653 -35.06 9.03 -4.84
CA CYS A 653 -34.55 9.55 -6.11
C CYS A 653 -33.03 9.33 -6.22
N ILE A 654 -32.58 8.79 -7.37
CA ILE A 654 -31.16 8.67 -7.71
C ILE A 654 -30.94 9.36 -9.06
N TRP A 655 -29.96 10.26 -9.10
CA TRP A 655 -29.46 10.84 -10.35
C TRP A 655 -28.30 10.00 -10.84
N LEU A 656 -28.32 9.61 -12.12
CA LEU A 656 -27.29 8.79 -12.74
C LEU A 656 -26.59 9.56 -13.86
N TYR A 657 -25.28 9.36 -13.96
CA TYR A 657 -24.54 9.71 -15.16
C TYR A 657 -25.03 8.87 -16.36
N LYS A 658 -24.65 9.28 -17.59
CA LYS A 658 -25.07 8.60 -18.82
C LYS A 658 -24.58 7.15 -18.93
N ASP A 659 -23.53 6.79 -18.19
CA ASP A 659 -22.99 5.44 -18.08
C ASP A 659 -23.68 4.58 -16.99
N GLY A 660 -24.66 5.14 -16.27
CA GLY A 660 -25.46 4.46 -15.25
C GLY A 660 -24.91 4.55 -13.83
N LEU A 661 -23.79 5.25 -13.60
CA LEU A 661 -23.21 5.43 -12.27
C LEU A 661 -24.00 6.45 -11.42
N PRO A 662 -24.26 6.19 -10.13
CA PRO A 662 -24.87 7.15 -9.20
C PRO A 662 -24.06 8.44 -9.05
N ALA A 663 -24.69 9.56 -9.38
CA ALA A 663 -24.18 10.91 -9.19
C ALA A 663 -24.70 11.55 -7.89
N TYR A 664 -25.99 11.38 -7.60
CA TYR A 664 -26.64 11.77 -6.34
C TYR A 664 -27.66 10.72 -5.91
N ALA A 665 -27.88 10.60 -4.61
CA ALA A 665 -29.00 9.85 -4.05
C ALA A 665 -29.71 10.71 -3.00
N PHE A 666 -31.04 10.75 -3.07
CA PHE A 666 -31.89 11.58 -2.22
C PHE A 666 -32.91 10.72 -1.47
N GLU A 667 -33.07 11.00 -0.17
CA GLU A 667 -34.13 10.45 0.69
C GLU A 667 -34.95 11.60 1.26
N ILE A 668 -36.28 11.52 1.12
CA ILE A 668 -37.23 12.58 1.42
C ILE A 668 -37.95 12.23 2.74
N GLU A 669 -37.37 12.66 3.84
CA GLU A 669 -37.78 12.29 5.20
C GLU A 669 -38.79 13.30 5.80
N ILE A 670 -40.00 13.38 5.22
CA ILE A 670 -41.07 14.26 5.71
C ILE A 670 -41.61 13.79 7.06
N SER A 671 -41.97 12.51 7.16
CA SER A 671 -42.51 11.87 8.39
C SER A 671 -41.87 10.51 8.70
N THR A 672 -41.09 9.96 7.76
CA THR A 672 -40.42 8.66 7.86
C THR A 672 -39.15 8.72 8.73
N SER A 673 -38.51 7.57 8.97
CA SER A 673 -37.34 7.50 9.84
C SER A 673 -36.05 7.89 9.11
N ILE A 674 -35.38 8.93 9.62
CA ILE A 674 -34.06 9.37 9.14
C ILE A 674 -33.01 8.23 9.24
N LEU A 675 -33.15 7.32 10.20
CA LEU A 675 -32.29 6.14 10.31
C LEU A 675 -32.46 5.21 9.11
N SER A 676 -33.69 5.05 8.59
CA SER A 676 -33.96 4.20 7.43
C SER A 676 -33.34 4.77 6.15
N ALA A 677 -33.31 6.10 5.99
CA ALA A 677 -32.56 6.75 4.90
C ALA A 677 -31.06 6.39 4.96
N LEU A 678 -30.45 6.46 6.15
CA LEU A 678 -29.04 6.09 6.35
C LEU A 678 -28.78 4.62 6.01
N GLU A 679 -29.69 3.71 6.37
CA GLU A 679 -29.60 2.29 5.99
C GLU A 679 -29.66 2.07 4.47
N ARG A 680 -30.49 2.82 3.76
CA ARG A 680 -30.62 2.71 2.30
C ARG A 680 -29.39 3.26 1.58
N PHE A 681 -28.89 4.41 2.04
CA PHE A 681 -27.60 4.95 1.59
C PHE A 681 -26.44 4.02 1.88
N TRP A 682 -26.42 3.33 3.02
CA TRP A 682 -25.43 2.29 3.30
C TRP A 682 -25.43 1.19 2.24
N SER A 683 -26.60 0.63 1.94
CA SER A 683 -26.72 -0.41 0.92
C SER A 683 -26.25 0.06 -0.46
N LEU A 684 -26.48 1.33 -0.82
CA LEU A 684 -25.95 1.90 -2.06
C LEU A 684 -24.41 2.01 -2.05
N LEU A 685 -23.82 2.44 -0.94
CA LEU A 685 -22.37 2.55 -0.79
C LEU A 685 -21.64 1.21 -0.87
N GLU A 686 -22.31 0.11 -0.52
CA GLU A 686 -21.74 -1.24 -0.67
C GLU A 686 -21.57 -1.68 -2.13
N ILE A 687 -22.27 -1.04 -3.08
CA ILE A 687 -22.18 -1.35 -4.52
C ILE A 687 -21.57 -0.22 -5.36
N SER A 688 -21.59 1.02 -4.87
CA SER A 688 -20.91 2.16 -5.48
C SER A 688 -20.29 3.00 -4.38
N THR A 689 -19.00 2.80 -4.14
CA THR A 689 -18.25 3.56 -3.14
C THR A 689 -17.95 4.99 -3.63
N GLU A 690 -17.93 5.20 -4.94
CA GLU A 690 -17.56 6.47 -5.59
C GLU A 690 -18.52 7.61 -5.24
N ILE A 691 -19.83 7.35 -5.15
CA ILE A 691 -20.82 8.38 -4.77
C ILE A 691 -20.54 8.93 -3.35
N GLY A 692 -20.00 8.09 -2.46
CA GLY A 692 -19.60 8.49 -1.12
C GLY A 692 -18.48 9.53 -1.11
N ASN A 693 -17.51 9.41 -2.02
CA ASN A 693 -16.36 10.32 -2.10
C ASN A 693 -16.75 11.72 -2.58
N THR A 694 -17.91 11.85 -3.22
CA THR A 694 -18.43 13.14 -3.73
C THR A 694 -19.32 13.91 -2.75
N LYS A 695 -19.69 13.30 -1.61
CA LYS A 695 -20.64 13.85 -0.60
C LYS A 695 -22.05 14.15 -1.14
N ARG A 696 -22.58 13.25 -1.98
CA ARG A 696 -23.84 13.46 -2.72
C ARG A 696 -24.97 12.51 -2.31
N LEU A 697 -24.92 12.03 -1.07
CA LEU A 697 -26.04 11.36 -0.41
C LEU A 697 -26.79 12.43 0.39
N VAL A 698 -28.04 12.72 0.05
CA VAL A 698 -28.72 13.92 0.54
C VAL A 698 -30.05 13.57 1.22
N ILE A 699 -30.19 13.93 2.49
CA ILE A 699 -31.46 13.82 3.20
C ILE A 699 -32.23 15.15 3.04
N VAL A 700 -33.46 15.07 2.56
CA VAL A 700 -34.37 16.23 2.49
C VAL A 700 -35.41 16.09 3.57
N CYS A 701 -35.50 17.05 4.50
CA CYS A 701 -36.51 17.02 5.56
C CYS A 701 -37.03 18.42 5.85
N PRO A 702 -38.20 18.58 6.50
CA PRO A 702 -38.68 19.91 6.90
C PRO A 702 -37.85 20.49 8.05
N LEU A 703 -37.79 21.83 8.16
CA LEU A 703 -37.11 22.54 9.25
C LEU A 703 -37.57 22.09 10.64
N SER A 704 -38.84 21.72 10.79
CA SER A 704 -39.41 21.20 12.04
C SER A 704 -38.69 19.94 12.56
N ARG A 705 -38.04 19.17 11.67
CA ARG A 705 -37.30 17.95 12.01
C ARG A 705 -35.81 18.17 12.24
N LYS A 706 -35.30 19.41 12.19
CA LYS A 706 -33.87 19.73 12.41
C LYS A 706 -33.30 19.08 13.67
N LYS A 707 -34.02 19.11 14.79
CA LYS A 707 -33.55 18.49 16.05
C LYS A 707 -33.39 16.97 15.93
N LYS A 708 -34.35 16.29 15.28
CA LYS A 708 -34.31 14.84 15.08
C LYS A 708 -33.26 14.45 14.05
N LEU A 709 -33.11 15.22 12.98
CA LEU A 709 -32.05 15.09 12.00
C LEU A 709 -30.68 15.19 12.67
N ASN A 710 -30.45 16.26 13.44
CA ASN A 710 -29.19 16.43 14.17
C ASN A 710 -28.95 15.28 15.15
N GLN A 711 -29.99 14.81 15.86
CA GLN A 711 -29.87 13.66 16.75
C GLN A 711 -29.41 12.40 15.98
N GLU A 712 -30.07 12.01 14.89
CA GLU A 712 -29.68 10.81 14.13
C GLU A 712 -28.30 10.98 13.45
N LEU A 713 -27.98 12.19 12.99
CA LEU A 713 -26.67 12.53 12.41
C LEU A 713 -25.56 12.75 13.46
N THR A 714 -25.86 12.63 14.76
CA THR A 714 -24.84 12.67 15.83
C THR A 714 -24.79 11.39 16.66
N SER A 715 -25.88 10.61 16.73
CA SER A 715 -25.99 9.48 17.65
C SER A 715 -26.45 8.16 17.02
N SER A 716 -26.67 8.09 15.70
CA SER A 716 -27.02 6.81 15.05
C SER A 716 -25.82 5.86 14.92
N SER A 717 -26.10 4.59 14.62
CA SER A 717 -25.07 3.57 14.35
C SER A 717 -24.18 3.85 13.13
N PHE A 718 -24.55 4.85 12.31
CA PHE A 718 -23.83 5.22 11.10
C PHE A 718 -22.86 6.38 11.31
N ILE A 719 -22.93 7.07 12.45
CA ILE A 719 -22.08 8.21 12.81
C ILE A 719 -20.89 7.72 13.63
N GLY A 720 -19.67 8.06 13.20
CA GLY A 720 -18.44 7.46 13.69
C GLY A 720 -18.12 6.09 13.07
N HIS A 721 -18.93 5.63 12.11
CA HIS A 721 -18.70 4.40 11.37
C HIS A 721 -17.40 4.50 10.54
N PRO A 722 -16.63 3.42 10.32
CA PRO A 722 -15.40 3.40 9.50
C PRO A 722 -15.52 3.97 8.07
N GLN A 723 -16.73 4.07 7.54
CA GLN A 723 -16.98 4.67 6.23
C GLN A 723 -17.37 6.15 6.33
N PHE A 724 -17.39 6.69 7.55
CA PHE A 724 -17.73 8.04 7.95
C PHE A 724 -18.94 8.54 7.18
N MET A 725 -20.10 7.93 7.41
CA MET A 725 -21.32 8.30 6.69
C MET A 725 -21.67 9.76 6.90
N GLU A 726 -21.30 10.32 8.06
CA GLU A 726 -21.32 11.76 8.34
C GLU A 726 -20.59 12.63 7.31
N ASN A 727 -19.53 12.10 6.67
CA ASN A 727 -18.75 12.82 5.68
C ASN A 727 -19.33 12.66 4.27
N LYS A 728 -20.20 11.67 4.07
CA LYS A 728 -20.79 11.31 2.77
C LYS A 728 -22.22 11.85 2.62
N VAL A 729 -22.91 12.03 3.74
CA VAL A 729 -24.28 12.51 3.82
C VAL A 729 -24.31 14.03 4.01
N ARG A 730 -25.19 14.68 3.26
CA ARG A 730 -25.58 16.07 3.41
C ARG A 730 -27.07 16.13 3.68
N TYR A 731 -27.56 17.29 4.10
CA TYR A 731 -28.98 17.51 4.24
C TYR A 731 -29.40 18.84 3.61
N ILE A 732 -30.67 18.96 3.26
CA ILE A 732 -31.26 20.23 2.86
C ILE A 732 -32.65 20.31 3.46
N PHE A 733 -33.02 21.48 3.97
CA PHE A 733 -34.38 21.68 4.43
C PHE A 733 -35.30 21.90 3.23
N LYS A 734 -36.46 21.24 3.26
CA LYS A 734 -37.46 21.33 2.20
C LYS A 734 -37.82 22.77 1.87
N GLU A 735 -37.94 23.63 2.87
CA GLU A 735 -38.27 25.05 2.70
C GLU A 735 -37.18 25.79 1.91
N ASP A 736 -35.91 25.47 2.17
CA ASP A 736 -34.76 26.02 1.44
C ASP A 736 -34.72 25.48 0.01
N LEU A 737 -34.94 24.16 -0.17
CA LEU A 737 -35.05 23.54 -1.49
C LEU A 737 -36.11 24.24 -2.34
N GLN A 738 -37.31 24.47 -1.81
CA GLN A 738 -38.40 25.14 -2.51
C GLN A 738 -38.04 26.57 -2.92
N LYS A 739 -37.38 27.32 -2.03
CA LYS A 739 -36.92 28.70 -2.29
C LYS A 739 -35.89 28.73 -3.43
N HIS A 740 -34.98 27.78 -3.47
CA HIS A 740 -33.92 27.70 -4.48
C HIS A 740 -34.38 27.05 -5.79
N TYR A 741 -35.33 26.12 -5.74
CA TYR A 741 -35.83 25.36 -6.89
C TYR A 741 -36.31 26.27 -8.03
N LEU A 742 -37.18 27.24 -7.73
CA LEU A 742 -37.71 28.17 -8.74
C LEU A 742 -36.61 28.98 -9.43
N ARG A 743 -35.54 29.33 -8.70
CA ARG A 743 -34.38 30.00 -9.29
C ARG A 743 -33.61 29.05 -10.21
N LEU A 744 -33.29 27.85 -9.74
CA LEU A 744 -32.46 26.88 -10.48
C LEU A 744 -33.16 26.34 -11.73
N ILE A 745 -34.47 26.09 -11.66
CA ILE A 745 -35.25 25.57 -12.78
C ILE A 745 -35.52 26.63 -13.86
N ASN A 746 -35.44 27.93 -13.52
CA ASN A 746 -35.58 29.02 -14.49
C ASN A 746 -34.24 29.61 -14.96
N PHE A 747 -33.14 29.32 -14.28
CA PHE A 747 -31.80 29.82 -14.65
C PHE A 747 -31.26 29.13 -15.93
N PRO A 748 -30.78 29.85 -16.95
CA PRO A 748 -30.18 29.23 -18.13
C PRO A 748 -28.74 28.77 -17.81
N GLY A 749 -28.57 27.46 -17.64
CA GLY A 749 -27.27 26.81 -17.40
C GLY A 749 -26.90 26.57 -15.93
N PRO A 750 -27.78 25.97 -15.10
CA PRO A 750 -27.40 25.56 -13.75
C PRO A 750 -26.25 24.55 -13.80
N GLN A 751 -25.34 24.64 -12.84
CA GLN A 751 -24.20 23.73 -12.69
C GLN A 751 -24.43 22.80 -11.49
N ILE A 752 -23.72 21.68 -11.46
CA ILE A 752 -23.78 20.73 -10.35
C ILE A 752 -23.42 21.41 -9.02
N SER A 753 -22.45 22.33 -9.04
CA SER A 753 -22.05 23.12 -7.88
C SER A 753 -23.19 23.92 -7.26
N ASP A 754 -24.21 24.29 -8.02
CA ASP A 754 -25.37 25.03 -7.50
C ASP A 754 -26.23 24.17 -6.56
N VAL A 755 -26.27 22.85 -6.80
CA VAL A 755 -26.93 21.88 -5.92
C VAL A 755 -26.07 21.59 -4.69
N ASP A 756 -24.75 21.50 -4.87
CA ASP A 756 -23.80 21.35 -3.77
C ASP A 756 -23.83 22.56 -2.81
N ASN A 757 -24.16 23.76 -3.29
CA ASN A 757 -24.20 24.99 -2.49
C ASN A 757 -25.46 25.14 -1.61
N ILE A 758 -26.55 24.45 -1.95
CA ILE A 758 -27.82 24.53 -1.18
C ILE A 758 -27.97 23.40 -0.15
N THR A 759 -27.04 22.45 -0.12
CA THR A 759 -27.00 21.37 0.85
C THR A 759 -26.02 21.70 1.98
N SER A 760 -26.33 21.29 3.20
CA SER A 760 -25.52 21.51 4.39
C SER A 760 -24.83 20.21 4.82
N SER A 761 -23.63 20.34 5.37
CA SER A 761 -22.97 19.22 6.05
C SER A 761 -23.52 19.06 7.47
N PRO A 762 -23.53 17.84 8.04
CA PRO A 762 -23.85 17.61 9.43
C PRO A 762 -23.00 18.51 10.36
N GLU A 763 -23.64 19.17 11.33
CA GLU A 763 -22.95 19.85 12.43
C GLU A 763 -22.64 18.77 13.50
N ILE A 764 -21.43 18.20 13.47
CA ILE A 764 -21.00 17.10 14.37
C ILE A 764 -19.95 17.58 15.36
#